data_AF-A0A518D5P1-F1
#
_entry.id   AF-A0A518D5P1-F1
#
_cell.length_a   1.000
_cell.length_b   1.000
_cell.length_c   1.000
_cell.angle_alpha   90.00
_cell.angle_beta   90.00
_cell.angle_gamma   90.00
#
_symmetry.space_group_name_H-M   'P 1'
#
loop_
_entity.id
_entity.type
_entity.pdbx_description
1 polymer ?
#
loop_
_entity_poly.entity_id
_entity_poly.type
_entity_poly.pdbx_seq_one_letter_code
_entity_poly.pdbx_strand_id
1 'polypeptide(L)'
;MSPLDEAVTAFASERDRAAAEDRQPNRQLLPMHREELKKSGITAEAIFSAGVYTEHDTKQIAALLNRKSFPLSHSPAIVYPFLDAAGRPVLHRVKPIKLVGGAKYLQPSKTAVRAYVPPSVWPMLADPKVPLLITEGEKKALSAACAGFACVGLVGVEAWHKKGSSKLVPELEHVAWEGRDAFVVFDSDAASNPNVQRPERGLAGALLAHNAKARIVRLPSGEGGAKVGLDDFLVAHGSEALQELLDNAVPLSQADLGQAAGDESTGKTGKKDHRQAMKEFDAHDESINIIERCFTTDGAWNLYFWNGCWWRWSNGCYHATPQNELDARLYGFMNREFIGVRIAHVRELREQMRSKLLIESAMEQPEWLGQPPFECDPRDLVAMQDCAIYLPNLFVTGAEYRIPATPRLFTTSACDFKFEPSRPEPKCWLKFLESVFPDDPQSIDTLQEIFGYLLTPDTSQQKAFLIIGPTRSGKGTIARLLQKLIGTRNCCGPTLSSLTQPFGLQPLMNKSLAIISDARLNGRADQSVVLERILSISGEDSLTVDIKHLAPVTTKLPTRLLLMTNELPKVADASSAFVGRFIVLTMTQSFLGKEDRGLDQKLAEELPCIWWWAAAGWMRLRERGHFQQPDSSLETLRDLRDLTSAVGAFVREQCEMGVGYSIDIKDLFAAWRSWCGEQGRDHPGTRQSFGRDLNACSSLIRRKERRVGRSKVGYYEGIRLSC
;
A
#
# COMPACT_ATOMS: atom_id res chain seq x y z
N MET A 1 -37.91 -7.97 -39.48
CA MET A 1 -36.84 -8.92 -39.83
C MET A 1 -35.56 -8.14 -39.83
N SER A 2 -34.63 -8.52 -38.96
CA SER A 2 -33.36 -7.82 -38.82
C SER A 2 -32.41 -8.29 -39.93
N PRO A 3 -31.37 -7.51 -40.28
CA PRO A 3 -30.32 -7.98 -41.20
C PRO A 3 -29.65 -9.30 -40.77
N LEU A 4 -29.79 -9.69 -39.49
CA LEU A 4 -29.35 -11.00 -38.97
C LEU A 4 -30.18 -12.18 -39.50
N ASP A 5 -31.48 -12.00 -39.78
CA ASP A 5 -32.34 -13.09 -40.24
C ASP A 5 -32.03 -13.47 -41.71
N GLU A 6 -31.62 -12.49 -42.53
CA GLU A 6 -31.28 -12.70 -43.95
C GLU A 6 -29.88 -13.32 -44.14
N ALA A 7 -28.91 -12.99 -43.28
CA ALA A 7 -27.56 -13.55 -43.36
C ALA A 7 -27.50 -15.04 -42.93
N VAL A 8 -28.35 -15.45 -41.98
CA VAL A 8 -28.44 -16.85 -41.52
C VAL A 8 -29.06 -17.76 -42.59
N THR A 9 -29.91 -17.21 -43.45
CA THR A 9 -30.63 -17.99 -44.48
C THR A 9 -29.79 -18.21 -45.75
N ALA A 10 -28.73 -17.42 -45.98
CA ALA A 10 -27.95 -17.45 -47.23
C ALA A 10 -26.84 -18.53 -47.30
N PHE A 11 -26.66 -19.35 -46.26
CA PHE A 11 -25.59 -20.38 -46.20
C PHE A 11 -26.08 -21.84 -46.20
N ALA A 12 -27.38 -22.07 -46.39
CA ALA A 12 -27.96 -23.41 -46.41
C ALA A 12 -28.44 -23.77 -47.82
N SER A 13 -27.50 -24.08 -48.72
CA SER A 13 -27.85 -24.83 -49.94
C SER A 13 -27.92 -26.32 -49.60
N GLU A 14 -29.01 -26.98 -49.97
CA GLU A 14 -29.33 -28.39 -49.65
C GLU A 14 -28.29 -29.41 -50.16
N ARG A 15 -27.27 -28.99 -50.91
CA ARG A 15 -26.15 -29.83 -51.35
C ARG A 15 -25.12 -30.12 -50.25
N ASP A 16 -24.99 -29.26 -49.23
CA ASP A 16 -23.97 -29.43 -48.19
C ASP A 16 -24.41 -30.36 -47.04
N ARG A 17 -25.73 -30.60 -46.89
CA ARG A 17 -26.23 -31.55 -45.87
C ARG A 17 -25.80 -32.99 -46.13
N ALA A 18 -25.67 -33.39 -47.39
CA ALA A 18 -25.22 -34.75 -47.76
C ALA A 18 -23.70 -34.93 -47.71
N ALA A 19 -22.91 -33.84 -47.77
CA ALA A 19 -21.45 -33.89 -47.65
C ALA A 19 -20.94 -33.78 -46.20
N ALA A 20 -21.80 -33.34 -45.26
CA ALA A 20 -21.49 -33.22 -43.84
C ALA A 20 -21.50 -34.56 -43.08
N GLU A 21 -22.15 -35.60 -43.61
CA GLU A 21 -22.23 -36.91 -42.95
C GLU A 21 -20.95 -37.76 -43.09
N ASP A 22 -19.98 -37.36 -43.94
CA ASP A 22 -18.78 -38.15 -44.25
C ASP A 22 -17.45 -37.56 -43.72
N ARG A 23 -17.50 -36.74 -42.65
CA ARG A 23 -16.27 -36.30 -41.94
C ARG A 23 -16.36 -36.52 -40.42
N GLN A 24 -15.87 -37.70 -40.03
CA GLN A 24 -15.48 -38.14 -38.68
C GLN A 24 -16.62 -38.42 -37.67
N PRO A 25 -17.12 -39.66 -37.59
CA PRO A 25 -18.19 -40.08 -36.67
C PRO A 25 -17.83 -40.09 -35.16
N ASN A 26 -16.68 -39.53 -34.73
CA ASN A 26 -16.16 -39.68 -33.37
C ASN A 26 -15.94 -38.37 -32.58
N ARG A 27 -16.46 -37.22 -33.06
CA ARG A 27 -16.28 -35.91 -32.40
C ARG A 27 -17.57 -35.40 -31.77
N GLN A 28 -18.13 -36.15 -30.82
CA GLN A 28 -19.28 -35.71 -30.03
C GLN A 28 -18.84 -35.14 -28.68
N LEU A 29 -19.63 -34.21 -28.13
CA LEU A 29 -19.46 -33.75 -26.73
C LEU A 29 -20.06 -34.76 -25.76
N LEU A 30 -19.29 -35.10 -24.72
CA LEU A 30 -19.82 -35.83 -23.58
C LEU A 30 -20.96 -35.06 -22.89
N PRO A 31 -21.93 -35.76 -22.27
CA PRO A 31 -23.04 -35.11 -21.55
C PRO A 31 -22.59 -34.07 -20.52
N MET A 32 -21.54 -34.37 -19.74
CA MET A 32 -20.99 -33.44 -18.74
C MET A 32 -20.44 -32.14 -19.36
N HIS A 33 -19.76 -32.25 -20.51
CA HIS A 33 -19.22 -31.08 -21.21
C HIS A 33 -20.32 -30.30 -21.92
N ARG A 34 -21.35 -30.99 -22.44
CA ARG A 34 -22.54 -30.34 -23.03
C ARG A 34 -23.28 -29.52 -21.98
N GLU A 35 -23.53 -30.08 -20.80
CA GLU A 35 -24.15 -29.35 -19.69
C GLU A 35 -23.30 -28.18 -19.20
N GLU A 36 -21.97 -28.33 -19.17
CA GLU A 36 -21.06 -27.24 -18.83
C GLU A 36 -21.18 -26.05 -19.81
N LEU A 37 -21.19 -26.31 -21.11
CA LEU A 37 -21.33 -25.26 -22.13
C LEU A 37 -22.72 -24.64 -22.12
N LYS A 38 -23.76 -25.45 -21.91
CA LYS A 38 -25.14 -25.00 -21.76
C LYS A 38 -25.34 -24.07 -20.57
N LYS A 39 -24.67 -24.33 -19.43
CA LYS A 39 -24.65 -23.43 -18.27
C LYS A 39 -24.05 -22.06 -18.56
N SER A 40 -23.24 -21.94 -19.61
CA SER A 40 -22.71 -20.68 -20.12
C SER A 40 -23.53 -20.08 -21.26
N GLY A 41 -24.77 -20.54 -21.47
CA GLY A 41 -25.68 -20.01 -22.48
C GLY A 41 -25.34 -20.44 -23.92
N ILE A 42 -24.45 -21.41 -24.11
CA ILE A 42 -24.01 -21.83 -25.45
C ILE A 42 -24.98 -22.88 -26.01
N THR A 43 -25.52 -22.63 -27.20
CA THR A 43 -26.49 -23.51 -27.87
C THR A 43 -25.81 -24.71 -28.54
N ALA A 44 -26.58 -25.79 -28.75
CA ALA A 44 -26.09 -26.99 -29.44
C ALA A 44 -25.66 -26.70 -30.89
N GLU A 45 -26.34 -25.76 -31.55
CA GLU A 45 -25.99 -25.31 -32.91
C GLU A 45 -24.66 -24.56 -32.94
N ALA A 46 -24.44 -23.63 -32.00
CA ALA A 46 -23.18 -22.91 -31.91
C ALA A 46 -22.00 -23.84 -31.59
N ILE A 47 -22.23 -24.82 -30.71
CA ILE A 47 -21.28 -25.90 -30.41
C ILE A 47 -20.89 -26.67 -31.68
N PHE A 48 -21.90 -27.09 -32.45
CA PHE A 48 -21.70 -27.87 -33.67
C PHE A 48 -20.95 -27.05 -34.74
N SER A 49 -21.40 -25.82 -34.97
CA SER A 49 -20.79 -24.90 -35.94
C SER A 49 -19.34 -24.59 -35.59
N ALA A 50 -19.04 -24.33 -34.30
CA ALA A 50 -17.68 -24.10 -33.81
C ALA A 50 -16.79 -25.35 -33.81
N GLY A 51 -17.35 -26.53 -34.10
CA GLY A 51 -16.64 -27.79 -34.09
C GLY A 51 -16.10 -28.16 -32.71
N VAL A 52 -16.77 -27.74 -31.63
CA VAL A 52 -16.35 -28.05 -30.25
C VAL A 52 -16.71 -29.51 -29.93
N TYR A 53 -15.72 -30.29 -29.48
CA TYR A 53 -15.90 -31.73 -29.19
C TYR A 53 -15.16 -32.16 -27.94
N THR A 54 -15.41 -33.39 -27.49
CA THR A 54 -14.63 -34.04 -26.43
C THR A 54 -13.59 -34.99 -27.01
N GLU A 55 -12.33 -34.87 -26.58
CA GLU A 55 -11.30 -35.86 -26.86
C GLU A 55 -11.00 -36.67 -25.59
N HIS A 56 -10.89 -37.99 -25.76
CA HIS A 56 -10.68 -38.95 -24.68
C HIS A 56 -9.31 -39.61 -24.75
N ASP A 57 -8.76 -39.75 -25.96
CA ASP A 57 -7.46 -40.37 -26.17
C ASP A 57 -6.36 -39.40 -25.76
N THR A 58 -5.70 -39.71 -24.66
CA THR A 58 -4.56 -38.96 -24.14
C THR A 58 -3.43 -38.77 -25.16
N LYS A 59 -3.25 -39.69 -26.12
CA LYS A 59 -2.26 -39.54 -27.20
C LYS A 59 -2.69 -38.47 -28.18
N GLN A 60 -3.98 -38.42 -28.54
CA GLN A 60 -4.53 -37.39 -29.40
C GLN A 60 -4.51 -36.02 -28.71
N ILE A 61 -4.85 -35.95 -27.41
CA ILE A 61 -4.74 -34.69 -26.65
C ILE A 61 -3.28 -34.21 -26.59
N ALA A 62 -2.32 -35.11 -26.38
CA ALA A 62 -0.91 -34.76 -26.38
C ALA A 62 -0.45 -34.25 -27.76
N ALA A 63 -0.90 -34.89 -28.84
CA ALA A 63 -0.62 -34.48 -30.21
C ALA A 63 -1.20 -33.09 -30.51
N LEU A 64 -2.46 -32.84 -30.15
CA LEU A 64 -3.09 -31.52 -30.29
C LEU A 64 -2.29 -30.42 -29.57
N LEU A 65 -1.69 -30.74 -28.42
CA LEU A 65 -0.91 -29.79 -27.60
C LEU A 65 0.59 -29.70 -27.95
N ASN A 66 1.07 -30.39 -28.99
CA ASN A 66 2.50 -30.52 -29.28
C ASN A 66 3.30 -30.99 -28.04
N ARG A 67 2.80 -32.01 -27.34
CA ARG A 67 3.41 -32.60 -26.13
C ARG A 67 3.68 -34.08 -26.33
N LYS A 68 4.65 -34.61 -25.58
CA LYS A 68 4.99 -36.06 -25.62
C LYS A 68 3.91 -36.94 -25.01
N SER A 69 3.20 -36.44 -23.99
CA SER A 69 2.18 -37.18 -23.26
C SER A 69 1.16 -36.24 -22.62
N PHE A 70 -0.01 -36.78 -22.30
CA PHE A 70 -1.06 -36.10 -21.56
C PHE A 70 -1.56 -37.00 -20.42
N PRO A 71 -1.73 -36.49 -19.18
CA PRO A 71 -2.11 -37.34 -18.06
C PRO A 71 -3.53 -37.90 -18.21
N LEU A 72 -3.69 -39.21 -18.02
CA LEU A 72 -5.00 -39.89 -18.08
C LEU A 72 -6.01 -39.29 -17.08
N SER A 73 -5.53 -38.89 -15.89
CA SER A 73 -6.36 -38.28 -14.84
C SER A 73 -6.93 -36.90 -15.18
N HIS A 74 -6.54 -36.32 -16.32
CA HIS A 74 -6.99 -35.02 -16.82
C HIS A 74 -7.78 -35.15 -18.14
N SER A 75 -7.98 -36.39 -18.62
CA SER A 75 -8.86 -36.76 -19.72
C SER A 75 -10.21 -37.24 -19.14
N PRO A 76 -11.34 -37.08 -19.84
CA PRO A 76 -11.54 -36.43 -21.15
C PRO A 76 -11.32 -34.91 -21.10
N ALA A 77 -11.20 -34.26 -22.26
CA ALA A 77 -11.01 -32.82 -22.35
C ALA A 77 -11.87 -32.20 -23.46
N ILE A 78 -12.35 -30.98 -23.27
CA ILE A 78 -13.03 -30.20 -24.31
C ILE A 78 -11.98 -29.63 -25.26
N VAL A 79 -12.18 -29.79 -26.56
CA VAL A 79 -11.32 -29.21 -27.60
C VAL A 79 -12.07 -28.08 -28.29
N TYR A 80 -11.43 -26.92 -28.33
CA TYR A 80 -11.88 -25.73 -29.07
C TYR A 80 -10.98 -25.53 -30.29
N PRO A 81 -11.45 -25.83 -31.51
CA PRO A 81 -10.76 -25.46 -32.73
C PRO A 81 -10.83 -23.94 -32.92
N PHE A 82 -9.69 -23.32 -33.19
CA PHE A 82 -9.62 -21.96 -33.68
C PHE A 82 -9.59 -22.06 -35.19
N LEU A 83 -10.60 -21.51 -35.85
CA LEU A 83 -10.74 -21.58 -37.30
C LEU A 83 -10.26 -20.28 -37.93
N ASP A 84 -9.69 -20.34 -39.14
CA ASP A 84 -9.48 -19.15 -39.97
C ASP A 84 -10.77 -18.77 -40.73
N ALA A 85 -10.72 -17.67 -41.50
CA ALA A 85 -11.84 -17.20 -42.31
C ALA A 85 -12.36 -18.22 -43.34
N ALA A 86 -11.54 -19.22 -43.70
CA ALA A 86 -11.92 -20.30 -44.61
C ALA A 86 -12.46 -21.55 -43.86
N GLY A 87 -12.68 -21.45 -42.55
CA GLY A 87 -13.16 -22.55 -41.71
C GLY A 87 -12.11 -23.61 -41.40
N ARG A 88 -10.82 -23.36 -41.66
CA ARG A 88 -9.74 -24.33 -41.43
C ARG A 88 -9.18 -24.19 -40.01
N PRO A 89 -8.97 -25.29 -39.27
CA PRO A 89 -8.40 -25.22 -37.93
C PRO A 89 -6.92 -24.82 -37.99
N VAL A 90 -6.59 -23.73 -37.31
CA VAL A 90 -5.25 -23.13 -37.24
C VAL A 90 -4.58 -23.28 -35.88
N LEU A 91 -5.37 -23.55 -34.84
CA LEU A 91 -4.94 -23.83 -33.47
C LEU A 91 -6.03 -24.68 -32.79
N HIS A 92 -5.67 -25.50 -31.81
CA HIS A 92 -6.63 -26.15 -30.92
C HIS A 92 -6.29 -25.80 -29.49
N ARG A 93 -7.26 -25.31 -28.72
CA ARG A 93 -7.13 -25.20 -27.26
C ARG A 93 -7.86 -26.33 -26.59
N VAL A 94 -7.26 -26.83 -25.51
CA VAL A 94 -7.79 -27.98 -24.76
C VAL A 94 -8.12 -27.56 -23.34
N LYS A 95 -9.35 -27.82 -22.91
CA LYS A 95 -9.79 -27.65 -21.53
C LYS A 95 -9.88 -29.02 -20.84
N PRO A 96 -8.90 -29.39 -20.01
CA PRO A 96 -8.96 -30.63 -19.23
C PRO A 96 -10.04 -30.57 -18.14
N ILE A 97 -10.52 -31.75 -17.70
CA ILE A 97 -11.43 -31.85 -16.55
C ILE A 97 -10.81 -31.40 -15.22
N LYS A 98 -9.48 -31.36 -15.15
CA LYS A 98 -8.70 -30.89 -13.99
C LYS A 98 -7.59 -29.95 -14.46
N LEU A 99 -7.19 -29.00 -13.62
CA LEU A 99 -6.11 -28.07 -13.97
C LEU A 99 -4.79 -28.82 -14.20
N VAL A 100 -4.10 -28.52 -15.29
CA VAL A 100 -2.75 -29.06 -15.55
C VAL A 100 -1.73 -27.96 -15.25
N GLY A 101 -0.93 -28.13 -14.19
CA GLY A 101 0.06 -27.12 -13.79
C GLY A 101 -0.57 -25.77 -13.44
N GLY A 102 -1.77 -25.78 -12.84
CA GLY A 102 -2.54 -24.57 -12.52
C GLY A 102 -3.32 -23.95 -13.68
N ALA A 103 -3.14 -24.43 -14.92
CA ALA A 103 -3.81 -23.89 -16.10
C ALA A 103 -5.17 -24.56 -16.37
N LYS A 104 -6.20 -23.73 -16.58
CA LYS A 104 -7.58 -24.16 -16.93
C LYS A 104 -7.74 -24.51 -18.42
N TYR A 105 -6.98 -23.85 -19.29
CA TYR A 105 -6.97 -24.09 -20.73
C TYR A 105 -5.53 -24.20 -21.22
N LEU A 106 -5.27 -25.18 -22.07
CA LEU A 106 -3.95 -25.49 -22.59
C LEU A 106 -3.87 -25.11 -24.06
N GLN A 107 -2.78 -24.43 -24.42
CA GLN A 107 -2.41 -24.14 -25.80
C GLN A 107 -1.26 -25.06 -26.23
N PRO A 108 -1.18 -25.44 -27.52
CA PRO A 108 -0.08 -26.23 -28.02
C PRO A 108 1.24 -25.48 -27.91
N SER A 109 2.31 -26.18 -27.55
CA SER A 109 3.62 -25.54 -27.40
C SER A 109 4.15 -24.99 -28.73
N LYS A 110 4.93 -23.90 -28.66
CA LYS A 110 5.59 -23.24 -29.81
C LYS A 110 4.64 -22.75 -30.93
N THR A 111 3.39 -22.47 -30.62
CA THR A 111 2.44 -21.85 -31.56
C THR A 111 2.36 -20.34 -31.37
N ALA A 112 1.99 -19.63 -32.43
CA ALA A 112 1.72 -18.20 -32.36
C ALA A 112 0.44 -17.93 -31.55
N VAL A 113 0.34 -16.72 -31.00
CA VAL A 113 -0.88 -16.21 -30.37
C VAL A 113 -1.94 -16.01 -31.44
N ARG A 114 -3.18 -16.41 -31.15
CA ARG A 114 -4.36 -16.30 -32.03
C ARG A 114 -5.56 -15.83 -31.24
N ALA A 115 -6.49 -15.15 -31.90
CA ALA A 115 -7.80 -14.87 -31.33
C ALA A 115 -8.81 -15.94 -31.74
N TYR A 116 -9.78 -16.21 -30.87
CA TYR A 116 -10.89 -17.09 -31.15
C TYR A 116 -12.04 -16.30 -31.77
N VAL A 117 -12.39 -16.61 -33.02
CA VAL A 117 -13.54 -16.03 -33.71
C VAL A 117 -14.58 -17.13 -33.89
N PRO A 118 -15.76 -17.04 -33.25
CA PRO A 118 -16.85 -17.98 -33.52
C PRO A 118 -17.22 -18.00 -35.02
N PRO A 119 -17.57 -19.15 -35.61
CA PRO A 119 -17.92 -19.25 -37.03
C PRO A 119 -18.99 -18.26 -37.49
N SER A 120 -20.02 -18.05 -36.67
CA SER A 120 -21.11 -17.11 -36.94
C SER A 120 -20.67 -15.64 -36.97
N VAL A 121 -19.50 -15.32 -36.40
CA VAL A 121 -18.97 -13.95 -36.30
C VAL A 121 -18.10 -13.58 -37.50
N TRP A 122 -17.50 -14.56 -38.19
CA TRP A 122 -16.62 -14.29 -39.35
C TRP A 122 -17.26 -13.40 -40.43
N PRO A 123 -18.51 -13.65 -40.89
CA PRO A 123 -19.15 -12.78 -41.89
C PRO A 123 -19.34 -11.34 -41.41
N MET A 124 -19.50 -11.15 -40.10
CA MET A 124 -19.74 -9.84 -39.48
C MET A 124 -18.46 -9.00 -39.43
N LEU A 125 -17.27 -9.61 -39.46
CA LEU A 125 -16.01 -8.88 -39.34
C LEU A 125 -15.73 -7.92 -40.50
N ALA A 126 -16.32 -8.18 -41.67
CA ALA A 126 -16.17 -7.33 -42.86
C ALA A 126 -17.05 -6.06 -42.83
N ASP A 127 -18.13 -6.04 -42.04
CA ASP A 127 -19.03 -4.89 -41.94
C ASP A 127 -18.68 -4.00 -40.73
N PRO A 128 -18.11 -2.80 -40.92
CA PRO A 128 -17.77 -1.89 -39.83
C PRO A 128 -19.01 -1.31 -39.11
N LYS A 129 -20.23 -1.47 -39.66
CA LYS A 129 -21.47 -1.04 -39.01
C LYS A 129 -21.92 -1.99 -37.90
N VAL A 130 -21.45 -3.23 -37.91
CA VAL A 130 -21.75 -4.21 -36.86
C VAL A 130 -20.78 -3.99 -35.69
N PRO A 131 -21.28 -3.62 -34.50
CA PRO A 131 -20.45 -3.49 -33.29
C PRO A 131 -19.67 -4.77 -33.00
N LEU A 132 -18.42 -4.64 -32.56
CA LEU A 132 -17.58 -5.80 -32.24
C LEU A 132 -17.11 -5.78 -30.79
N LEU A 133 -17.40 -6.86 -30.06
CA LEU A 133 -16.94 -7.07 -28.70
C LEU A 133 -15.63 -7.88 -28.70
N ILE A 134 -14.71 -7.54 -27.80
CA ILE A 134 -13.50 -8.33 -27.53
C ILE A 134 -13.47 -8.68 -26.05
N THR A 135 -13.42 -9.98 -25.74
CA THR A 135 -13.44 -10.50 -24.37
C THR A 135 -12.30 -11.49 -24.11
N GLU A 136 -12.10 -11.89 -22.85
CA GLU A 136 -11.10 -12.90 -22.47
C GLU A 136 -11.71 -14.31 -22.48
N GLY A 137 -11.39 -15.10 -23.51
CA GLY A 137 -11.64 -16.55 -23.58
C GLY A 137 -12.66 -17.00 -24.62
N GLU A 138 -12.40 -18.16 -25.23
CA GLU A 138 -13.20 -18.75 -26.30
C GLU A 138 -14.65 -19.06 -25.90
N LYS A 139 -14.86 -19.54 -24.67
CA LYS A 139 -16.20 -19.87 -24.15
C LYS A 139 -17.09 -18.61 -24.05
N LYS A 140 -16.50 -17.48 -23.65
CA LYS A 140 -17.21 -16.20 -23.48
C LYS A 140 -17.62 -15.60 -24.81
N ALA A 141 -16.69 -15.62 -25.77
CA ALA A 141 -16.99 -15.17 -27.14
C ALA A 141 -18.08 -16.01 -27.80
N LEU A 142 -18.08 -17.33 -27.59
CA LEU A 142 -19.12 -18.22 -28.12
C LEU A 142 -20.49 -17.97 -27.43
N SER A 143 -20.49 -17.72 -26.12
CA SER A 143 -21.69 -17.34 -25.37
C SER A 143 -22.28 -16.01 -25.85
N ALA A 144 -21.46 -14.98 -26.03
CA ALA A 144 -21.88 -13.68 -26.56
C ALA A 144 -22.42 -13.79 -27.99
N ALA A 145 -21.82 -14.63 -28.85
CA ALA A 145 -22.33 -14.91 -30.18
C ALA A 145 -23.71 -15.58 -30.15
N CYS A 146 -23.95 -16.52 -29.22
CA CYS A 146 -25.29 -17.09 -29.00
C CYS A 146 -26.31 -16.05 -28.54
N ALA A 147 -25.87 -15.03 -27.79
CA ALA A 147 -26.70 -13.92 -27.34
C ALA A 147 -26.89 -12.82 -28.40
N GLY A 148 -26.39 -13.01 -29.63
CA GLY A 148 -26.59 -12.10 -30.76
C GLY A 148 -25.50 -11.03 -30.94
N PHE A 149 -24.40 -11.09 -30.18
CA PHE A 149 -23.31 -10.11 -30.27
C PHE A 149 -22.14 -10.64 -31.10
N ALA A 150 -21.64 -9.84 -32.05
CA ALA A 150 -20.37 -10.15 -32.71
C ALA A 150 -19.25 -10.05 -31.68
N CYS A 151 -18.62 -11.17 -31.33
CA CYS A 151 -17.63 -11.22 -30.24
C CYS A 151 -16.40 -12.08 -30.59
N VAL A 152 -15.22 -11.57 -30.26
CA VAL A 152 -13.93 -12.24 -30.41
C VAL A 152 -13.32 -12.52 -29.03
N GLY A 153 -12.80 -13.74 -28.83
CA GLY A 153 -12.21 -14.18 -27.58
C GLY A 153 -10.68 -14.19 -27.63
N LEU A 154 -10.02 -13.51 -26.69
CA LEU A 154 -8.56 -13.54 -26.55
C LEU A 154 -8.11 -14.67 -25.62
N VAL A 155 -6.95 -15.27 -25.93
CA VAL A 155 -6.30 -16.32 -25.14
C VAL A 155 -5.52 -15.71 -23.96
N GLY A 156 -6.20 -14.89 -23.17
CA GLY A 156 -5.62 -14.01 -22.16
C GLY A 156 -5.63 -12.55 -22.61
N VAL A 157 -5.59 -11.62 -21.64
CA VAL A 157 -5.78 -10.18 -21.88
C VAL A 157 -4.71 -9.50 -22.75
N GLU A 158 -3.52 -10.09 -22.87
CA GLU A 158 -2.43 -9.64 -23.77
C GLU A 158 -2.43 -10.35 -25.13
N ALA A 159 -3.29 -11.34 -25.34
CA ALA A 159 -3.24 -12.23 -26.51
C ALA A 159 -3.84 -11.62 -27.80
N TRP A 160 -3.84 -10.29 -27.92
CA TRP A 160 -4.24 -9.56 -29.12
C TRP A 160 -3.05 -9.19 -30.02
N HIS A 161 -1.81 -9.44 -29.55
CA HIS A 161 -0.58 -9.22 -30.31
C HIS A 161 0.48 -10.29 -30.00
N LYS A 162 1.51 -10.38 -30.86
CA LYS A 162 2.72 -11.16 -30.54
C LYS A 162 3.52 -10.40 -29.48
N LYS A 163 4.04 -11.11 -28.47
CA LYS A 163 4.93 -10.53 -27.45
C LYS A 163 6.05 -9.68 -28.09
N GLY A 164 6.11 -8.40 -27.72
CA GLY A 164 7.07 -7.42 -28.27
C GLY A 164 6.68 -6.77 -29.60
N SER A 165 5.47 -6.99 -30.11
CA SER A 165 4.89 -6.36 -31.31
C SER A 165 3.61 -5.61 -30.93
N SER A 166 3.29 -4.48 -31.54
CA SER A 166 1.96 -3.83 -31.41
C SER A 166 0.99 -4.23 -32.51
N LYS A 167 1.46 -5.03 -33.49
CA LYS A 167 0.64 -5.54 -34.59
C LYS A 167 -0.42 -6.51 -34.08
N LEU A 168 -1.67 -6.27 -34.47
CA LEU A 168 -2.81 -7.12 -34.16
C LEU A 168 -2.57 -8.56 -34.64
N VAL A 169 -3.10 -9.54 -33.93
CA VAL A 169 -3.09 -10.95 -34.37
C VAL A 169 -3.87 -11.10 -35.67
N PRO A 170 -3.56 -12.10 -36.53
CA PRO A 170 -4.13 -12.20 -37.87
C PRO A 170 -5.65 -12.06 -37.91
N GLU A 171 -6.39 -12.69 -36.99
CA GLU A 171 -7.86 -12.60 -36.95
C GLU A 171 -8.37 -11.17 -36.76
N LEU A 172 -7.70 -10.39 -35.92
CA LEU A 172 -8.05 -8.99 -35.67
C LEU A 172 -7.58 -8.07 -36.81
N GLU A 173 -6.59 -8.47 -37.61
CA GLU A 173 -6.20 -7.71 -38.81
C GLU A 173 -7.23 -7.81 -39.94
N HIS A 174 -8.02 -8.89 -39.98
CA HIS A 174 -9.08 -9.08 -40.99
C HIS A 174 -10.33 -8.25 -40.70
N VAL A 175 -10.36 -7.53 -39.57
CA VAL A 175 -11.50 -6.74 -39.16
C VAL A 175 -11.49 -5.38 -39.85
N ALA A 176 -12.63 -5.00 -40.43
CA ALA A 176 -12.85 -3.64 -40.92
C ALA A 176 -13.01 -2.69 -39.72
N TRP A 177 -11.92 -2.06 -39.26
CA TRP A 177 -11.91 -1.23 -38.04
C TRP A 177 -12.36 0.21 -38.24
N GLU A 178 -12.20 0.77 -39.44
CA GLU A 178 -12.44 2.19 -39.68
C GLU A 178 -13.89 2.59 -39.34
N GLY A 179 -14.04 3.48 -38.37
CA GLY A 179 -15.33 3.96 -37.88
C GLY A 179 -16.16 2.97 -37.06
N ARG A 180 -15.68 1.74 -36.87
CA ARG A 180 -16.39 0.64 -36.20
C ARG A 180 -16.49 0.86 -34.70
N ASP A 181 -17.66 0.59 -34.12
CA ASP A 181 -17.83 0.53 -32.67
C ASP A 181 -17.17 -0.75 -32.11
N ALA A 182 -16.10 -0.58 -31.32
CA ALA A 182 -15.32 -1.67 -30.76
C ALA A 182 -15.33 -1.63 -29.23
N PHE A 183 -15.81 -2.69 -28.60
CA PHE A 183 -16.02 -2.76 -27.16
C PHE A 183 -15.07 -3.78 -26.54
N VAL A 184 -14.19 -3.33 -25.64
CA VAL A 184 -13.35 -4.23 -24.84
C VAL A 184 -14.11 -4.57 -23.55
N VAL A 185 -14.49 -5.84 -23.42
CA VAL A 185 -15.36 -6.35 -22.34
C VAL A 185 -14.64 -7.50 -21.63
N PHE A 186 -13.76 -7.15 -20.70
CA PHE A 186 -13.07 -8.11 -19.84
C PHE A 186 -13.88 -8.43 -18.59
N ASP A 187 -13.47 -9.48 -17.87
CA ASP A 187 -14.13 -9.91 -16.64
C ASP A 187 -14.14 -8.80 -15.58
N SER A 188 -15.04 -8.90 -14.59
CA SER A 188 -15.27 -7.84 -13.60
C SER A 188 -14.03 -7.47 -12.77
N ASP A 189 -13.01 -8.33 -12.68
CA ASP A 189 -11.74 -8.03 -12.01
C ASP A 189 -10.89 -6.99 -12.77
N ALA A 190 -11.18 -6.73 -14.04
CA ALA A 190 -10.58 -5.62 -14.79
C ALA A 190 -10.85 -4.25 -14.12
N ALA A 191 -11.93 -4.11 -13.36
CA ALA A 191 -12.26 -2.88 -12.63
C ALA A 191 -11.22 -2.52 -11.55
N SER A 192 -10.55 -3.52 -10.97
CA SER A 192 -9.64 -3.33 -9.82
C SER A 192 -8.23 -3.92 -10.00
N ASN A 193 -7.97 -4.64 -11.10
CA ASN A 193 -6.70 -5.31 -11.36
C ASN A 193 -5.82 -4.55 -12.37
N PRO A 194 -4.73 -3.87 -11.94
CA PRO A 194 -3.87 -3.11 -12.84
C PRO A 194 -3.19 -3.96 -13.93
N ASN A 195 -2.95 -5.25 -13.65
CA ASN A 195 -2.35 -6.17 -14.62
C ASN A 195 -3.32 -6.53 -15.76
N VAL A 196 -4.61 -6.29 -15.59
CA VAL A 196 -5.64 -6.43 -16.63
C VAL A 196 -5.91 -5.10 -17.32
N GLN A 197 -5.94 -3.99 -16.57
CA GLN A 197 -6.16 -2.64 -17.12
C GLN A 197 -5.07 -2.18 -18.09
N ARG A 198 -3.82 -2.54 -17.83
CA ARG A 198 -2.69 -2.21 -18.72
C ARG A 198 -2.86 -2.82 -20.13
N PRO A 199 -3.00 -4.14 -20.29
CA PRO A 199 -3.16 -4.74 -21.62
C PRO A 199 -4.50 -4.43 -22.27
N GLU A 200 -5.55 -4.18 -21.49
CA GLU A 200 -6.83 -3.67 -21.97
C GLU A 200 -6.72 -2.29 -22.62
N ARG A 201 -6.05 -1.34 -21.97
CA ARG A 201 -5.77 -0.02 -22.55
C ARG A 201 -4.84 -0.11 -23.76
N GLY A 202 -3.89 -1.04 -23.74
CA GLY A 202 -3.03 -1.33 -24.89
C GLY A 202 -3.83 -1.78 -26.11
N LEU A 203 -4.79 -2.70 -25.90
CA LEU A 203 -5.72 -3.13 -26.94
C LEU A 203 -6.59 -1.97 -27.43
N ALA A 204 -7.20 -1.21 -26.52
CA ALA A 204 -8.03 -0.06 -26.88
C ALA A 204 -7.23 0.98 -27.72
N GLY A 205 -5.98 1.25 -27.34
CA GLY A 205 -5.08 2.12 -28.10
C GLY A 205 -4.75 1.57 -29.49
N ALA A 206 -4.51 0.27 -29.62
CA ALA A 206 -4.31 -0.37 -30.93
C ALA A 206 -5.55 -0.23 -31.81
N LEU A 207 -6.76 -0.40 -31.25
CA LEU A 207 -8.01 -0.23 -31.99
C LEU A 207 -8.23 1.22 -32.44
N LEU A 208 -7.93 2.20 -31.58
CA LEU A 208 -7.96 3.62 -31.97
C LEU A 208 -6.96 3.92 -33.09
N ALA A 209 -5.78 3.32 -33.08
CA ALA A 209 -4.79 3.47 -34.15
C ALA A 209 -5.26 2.89 -35.49
N HIS A 210 -6.24 1.98 -35.48
CA HIS A 210 -6.95 1.48 -36.65
C HIS A 210 -8.25 2.25 -36.96
N ASN A 211 -8.43 3.45 -36.40
CA ASN A 211 -9.59 4.33 -36.56
C ASN A 211 -10.94 3.73 -36.07
N ALA A 212 -10.90 2.75 -35.15
CA ALA A 212 -12.11 2.27 -34.50
C ALA A 212 -12.58 3.23 -33.40
N LYS A 213 -13.86 3.19 -33.07
CA LYS A 213 -14.45 3.85 -31.89
C LYS A 213 -14.35 2.92 -30.69
N ALA A 214 -13.16 2.85 -30.11
CA ALA A 214 -12.86 1.95 -29.00
C ALA A 214 -13.54 2.41 -27.70
N ARG A 215 -14.14 1.48 -26.97
CA ARG A 215 -14.80 1.68 -25.66
C ARG A 215 -14.37 0.58 -24.71
N ILE A 216 -14.16 0.92 -23.44
CA ILE A 216 -13.94 -0.07 -22.38
C ILE A 216 -15.23 -0.21 -21.58
N VAL A 217 -15.72 -1.44 -21.45
CA VAL A 217 -16.97 -1.77 -20.76
C VAL A 217 -16.62 -2.52 -19.47
N ARG A 218 -17.21 -2.10 -18.36
CA ARG A 218 -17.01 -2.72 -17.05
C ARG A 218 -18.20 -3.58 -16.69
N LEU A 219 -17.97 -4.89 -16.53
CA LEU A 219 -18.97 -5.79 -15.97
C LEU A 219 -19.07 -5.58 -14.45
N PRO A 220 -20.29 -5.55 -13.88
CA PRO A 220 -20.47 -5.49 -12.44
C PRO A 220 -19.91 -6.76 -11.77
N SER A 221 -19.36 -6.60 -10.56
CA SER A 221 -18.93 -7.74 -9.75
C SER A 221 -20.14 -8.43 -9.11
N GLY A 222 -20.03 -9.73 -8.86
CA GLY A 222 -21.06 -10.50 -8.17
C GLY A 222 -21.09 -10.20 -6.66
N GLU A 223 -22.01 -10.87 -5.95
CA GLU A 223 -22.12 -10.74 -4.49
C GLU A 223 -20.77 -10.93 -3.78
N GLY A 224 -20.48 -10.06 -2.82
CA GLY A 224 -19.22 -10.09 -2.07
C GLY A 224 -17.97 -9.74 -2.89
N GLY A 225 -18.12 -9.14 -4.09
CA GLY A 225 -16.99 -8.81 -4.98
C GLY A 225 -16.49 -10.00 -5.79
N ALA A 226 -17.31 -11.05 -5.97
CA ALA A 226 -16.95 -12.20 -6.78
C ALA A 226 -16.68 -11.80 -8.24
N LYS A 227 -15.66 -12.43 -8.85
CA LYS A 227 -15.31 -12.23 -10.26
C LYS A 227 -16.42 -12.82 -11.15
N VAL A 228 -16.92 -12.02 -12.08
CA VAL A 228 -17.97 -12.39 -13.05
C VAL A 228 -17.39 -12.31 -14.46
N GLY A 229 -17.53 -13.40 -15.22
CA GLY A 229 -17.21 -13.42 -16.64
C GLY A 229 -18.37 -12.95 -17.52
N LEU A 230 -18.09 -12.56 -18.76
CA LEU A 230 -19.12 -12.16 -19.73
C LEU A 230 -20.20 -13.23 -19.96
N ASP A 231 -19.81 -14.52 -19.97
CA ASP A 231 -20.74 -15.64 -20.09
C ASP A 231 -21.66 -15.76 -18.86
N ASP A 232 -21.10 -15.60 -17.66
CA ASP A 232 -21.88 -15.64 -16.42
C ASP A 232 -22.85 -14.44 -16.34
N PHE A 233 -22.41 -13.26 -16.77
CA PHE A 233 -23.23 -12.05 -16.82
C PHE A 233 -24.41 -12.20 -17.80
N LEU A 234 -24.16 -12.71 -19.01
CA LEU A 234 -25.20 -12.94 -20.01
C LEU A 234 -26.25 -13.96 -19.54
N VAL A 235 -25.83 -15.01 -18.84
CA VAL A 235 -26.75 -16.01 -18.29
C VAL A 235 -27.58 -15.43 -17.13
N ALA A 236 -26.97 -14.60 -16.28
CA ALA A 236 -27.63 -14.03 -15.12
C ALA A 236 -28.57 -12.85 -15.45
N HIS A 237 -28.19 -12.01 -16.43
CA HIS A 237 -28.83 -10.71 -16.68
C HIS A 237 -29.40 -10.56 -18.10
N GLY A 238 -29.08 -11.47 -19.03
CA GLY A 238 -29.59 -11.45 -20.40
C GLY A 238 -28.86 -10.48 -21.34
N SER A 239 -29.26 -10.52 -22.62
CA SER A 239 -28.67 -9.69 -23.68
C SER A 239 -29.02 -8.21 -23.56
N GLU A 240 -30.22 -7.88 -23.08
CA GLU A 240 -30.66 -6.48 -22.91
C GLU A 240 -29.79 -5.72 -21.91
N ALA A 241 -29.45 -6.36 -20.78
CA ALA A 241 -28.57 -5.75 -19.78
C ALA A 241 -27.14 -5.54 -20.29
N LEU A 242 -26.63 -6.45 -21.14
CA LEU A 242 -25.33 -6.23 -21.78
C LEU A 242 -25.43 -5.07 -22.78
N GLN A 243 -26.48 -5.01 -23.59
CA GLN A 243 -26.70 -3.92 -24.55
C GLN A 243 -26.74 -2.55 -23.84
N GLU A 244 -27.40 -2.46 -22.69
CA GLU A 244 -27.43 -1.24 -21.88
C GLU A 244 -26.02 -0.83 -21.41
N LEU A 245 -25.15 -1.77 -21.02
CA LEU A 245 -23.76 -1.47 -20.69
C LEU A 245 -22.95 -0.98 -21.89
N LEU A 246 -23.22 -1.51 -23.09
CA LEU A 246 -22.58 -1.07 -24.32
C LEU A 246 -23.04 0.34 -24.71
N ASP A 247 -24.34 0.62 -24.65
CA ASP A 247 -24.92 1.91 -25.03
C ASP A 247 -24.44 3.05 -24.12
N ASN A 248 -24.25 2.75 -22.83
CA ASN A 248 -23.71 3.69 -21.84
C ASN A 248 -22.18 3.85 -21.91
N ALA A 249 -21.47 3.03 -22.69
CA ALA A 249 -20.02 3.10 -22.76
C ALA A 249 -19.57 4.28 -23.65
N VAL A 250 -18.70 5.13 -23.09
CA VAL A 250 -18.20 6.34 -23.77
C VAL A 250 -16.98 6.00 -24.65
N PRO A 251 -16.94 6.46 -25.92
CA PRO A 251 -15.77 6.31 -26.78
C PRO A 251 -14.52 6.92 -26.13
N LEU A 252 -13.42 6.18 -26.17
CA LEU A 252 -12.12 6.64 -25.71
C LEU A 252 -11.50 7.60 -26.72
N SER A 253 -10.96 8.71 -26.22
CA SER A 253 -10.06 9.59 -26.94
C SER A 253 -8.60 9.20 -26.71
N GLN A 254 -7.69 9.73 -27.53
CA GLN A 254 -6.25 9.58 -27.26
C GLN A 254 -5.85 10.20 -25.90
N ALA A 255 -6.58 11.21 -25.41
CA ALA A 255 -6.38 11.81 -24.10
C ALA A 255 -6.83 10.91 -22.94
N ASP A 256 -7.88 10.10 -23.11
CA ASP A 256 -8.36 9.14 -22.10
C ASP A 256 -7.37 7.99 -21.86
N LEU A 257 -6.54 7.69 -22.88
CA LEU A 257 -5.40 6.79 -22.77
C LEU A 257 -4.15 7.48 -22.19
N GLY A 258 -4.15 8.81 -22.13
CA GLY A 258 -3.02 9.69 -21.76
C GLY A 258 -2.82 9.97 -20.26
N GLN A 259 -3.74 9.60 -19.35
CA GLN A 259 -3.47 9.71 -17.90
C GLN A 259 -2.63 8.55 -17.30
N ALA A 260 -2.08 7.68 -18.15
CA ALA A 260 -0.98 6.77 -17.78
C ALA A 260 0.11 6.67 -18.87
N ALA A 261 0.16 7.62 -19.79
CA ALA A 261 1.18 7.73 -20.81
C ALA A 261 1.50 9.22 -20.96
N GLY A 262 2.66 9.64 -20.44
CA GLY A 262 3.16 10.99 -20.62
C GLY A 262 3.21 11.36 -22.10
N ASP A 263 2.84 12.60 -22.36
CA ASP A 263 2.78 13.29 -23.65
C ASP A 263 3.88 12.87 -24.64
N GLU A 264 3.45 12.44 -25.82
CA GLU A 264 4.13 12.76 -27.08
C GLU A 264 3.06 13.22 -28.07
N SER A 265 2.99 14.54 -28.28
CA SER A 265 2.52 15.06 -29.57
C SER A 265 3.68 15.81 -30.21
N THR A 266 4.06 15.38 -31.41
CA THR A 266 4.13 16.26 -32.58
C THR A 266 4.07 15.38 -33.82
N GLY A 267 3.18 15.73 -34.74
CA GLY A 267 2.91 14.92 -35.93
C GLY A 267 4.00 14.97 -36.99
N LYS A 268 3.85 14.08 -37.97
CA LYS A 268 3.73 14.36 -39.42
C LYS A 268 4.32 13.22 -40.24
N THR A 269 3.62 12.88 -41.33
CA THR A 269 4.15 12.49 -42.66
C THR A 269 5.23 11.41 -42.71
N GLY A 270 4.99 10.35 -43.50
CA GLY A 270 5.89 9.20 -43.66
C GLY A 270 7.40 9.52 -43.62
N LYS A 271 8.09 8.93 -42.62
CA LYS A 271 9.55 8.85 -42.53
C LYS A 271 9.94 7.51 -41.88
N LYS A 272 11.09 6.99 -42.31
CA LYS A 272 11.71 5.72 -41.92
C LYS A 272 11.79 5.57 -40.40
N ASP A 273 11.69 4.33 -39.90
CA ASP A 273 11.90 3.98 -38.49
C ASP A 273 13.30 4.47 -38.05
N HIS A 274 13.35 5.52 -37.22
CA HIS A 274 14.56 6.24 -36.82
C HIS A 274 15.27 5.62 -35.61
N ARG A 275 14.82 4.44 -35.13
CA ARG A 275 15.39 3.76 -33.95
C ARG A 275 16.78 3.21 -34.23
N GLN A 276 17.68 3.40 -33.27
CA GLN A 276 19.09 3.00 -33.38
C GLN A 276 19.26 1.50 -33.15
N ALA A 277 20.29 0.92 -33.75
CA ALA A 277 20.68 -0.45 -33.43
C ALA A 277 21.42 -0.49 -32.09
N MET A 278 21.30 -1.58 -31.32
CA MET A 278 22.06 -1.77 -30.08
C MET A 278 23.59 -1.68 -30.24
N LYS A 279 24.13 -1.68 -31.46
CA LYS A 279 25.56 -1.47 -31.71
C LYS A 279 26.01 -0.04 -31.38
N GLU A 280 25.08 0.91 -31.39
CA GLU A 280 25.30 2.34 -31.09
C GLU A 280 24.97 2.68 -29.62
N PHE A 281 24.52 1.70 -28.84
CA PHE A 281 24.21 1.88 -27.43
C PHE A 281 25.48 1.98 -26.60
N ASP A 282 25.64 3.11 -25.92
CA ASP A 282 26.60 3.31 -24.85
C ASP A 282 25.86 3.53 -23.53
N ALA A 283 26.08 2.66 -22.55
CA ALA A 283 25.36 2.72 -21.29
C ALA A 283 25.72 3.95 -20.45
N HIS A 284 26.91 4.54 -20.63
CA HIS A 284 27.30 5.75 -19.93
C HIS A 284 26.53 6.95 -20.48
N ASP A 285 26.55 7.16 -21.79
CA ASP A 285 25.87 8.28 -22.44
C ASP A 285 24.35 8.18 -22.29
N GLU A 286 23.79 6.98 -22.50
CA GLU A 286 22.35 6.75 -22.34
C GLU A 286 21.90 6.89 -20.88
N SER A 287 22.78 6.63 -19.89
CA SER A 287 22.42 6.89 -18.49
C SER A 287 22.20 8.38 -18.24
N ILE A 288 23.01 9.26 -18.83
CA ILE A 288 22.86 10.72 -18.69
C ILE A 288 21.58 11.17 -19.38
N ASN A 289 21.40 10.75 -20.63
CA ASN A 289 20.23 11.08 -21.45
C ASN A 289 18.92 10.69 -20.76
N ILE A 290 18.86 9.49 -20.18
CA ILE A 290 17.67 9.00 -19.47
C ILE A 290 17.43 9.77 -18.17
N ILE A 291 18.48 10.10 -17.42
CA ILE A 291 18.35 10.90 -16.20
C ILE A 291 17.75 12.26 -16.54
N GLU A 292 18.29 12.93 -17.56
CA GLU A 292 17.84 14.25 -18.00
C GLU A 292 16.41 14.23 -18.54
N ARG A 293 16.05 13.26 -19.38
CA ARG A 293 14.71 13.20 -20.02
C ARG A 293 13.61 12.64 -19.13
N CYS A 294 13.93 11.66 -18.27
CA CYS A 294 12.92 10.89 -17.55
C CYS A 294 12.94 11.10 -16.03
N PHE A 295 14.08 11.51 -15.48
CA PHE A 295 14.29 11.62 -14.04
C PHE A 295 14.72 13.03 -13.62
N THR A 296 14.23 14.04 -14.32
CA THR A 296 14.44 15.45 -14.00
C THR A 296 13.09 16.16 -13.89
N THR A 297 12.95 17.03 -12.91
CA THR A 297 11.79 17.91 -12.71
C THR A 297 12.31 19.28 -12.31
N ASP A 298 11.89 20.32 -13.04
CA ASP A 298 12.31 21.71 -12.82
C ASP A 298 13.84 21.88 -12.73
N GLY A 299 14.57 21.16 -13.59
CA GLY A 299 16.04 21.20 -13.65
C GLY A 299 16.76 20.45 -12.51
N ALA A 300 16.05 19.75 -11.62
CA ALA A 300 16.64 18.92 -10.57
C ALA A 300 16.35 17.44 -10.83
N TRP A 301 17.34 16.57 -10.58
CA TRP A 301 17.11 15.13 -10.64
C TRP A 301 16.12 14.69 -9.57
N ASN A 302 15.23 13.77 -9.94
CA ASN A 302 14.13 13.28 -9.10
C ASN A 302 14.26 11.78 -8.76
N LEU A 303 15.41 11.17 -9.03
CA LEU A 303 15.72 9.77 -8.73
C LEU A 303 17.11 9.68 -8.10
N TYR A 304 17.23 8.99 -6.97
CA TYR A 304 18.50 8.72 -6.31
C TYR A 304 18.60 7.29 -5.80
N PHE A 305 19.81 6.78 -5.63
CA PHE A 305 20.09 5.53 -4.95
C PHE A 305 20.66 5.82 -3.56
N TRP A 306 19.95 5.41 -2.51
CA TRP A 306 20.30 5.70 -1.12
C TRP A 306 19.96 4.50 -0.23
N ASN A 307 20.88 4.14 0.66
CA ASN A 307 20.74 3.01 1.58
C ASN A 307 20.29 1.69 0.91
N GLY A 308 20.90 1.39 -0.24
CA GLY A 308 20.66 0.13 -0.97
C GLY A 308 19.33 0.07 -1.74
N CYS A 309 18.57 1.17 -1.79
CA CYS A 309 17.28 1.26 -2.49
C CYS A 309 17.25 2.46 -3.44
N TRP A 310 16.41 2.39 -4.46
CA TRP A 310 16.10 3.53 -5.32
C TRP A 310 15.00 4.38 -4.69
N TRP A 311 15.11 5.69 -4.80
CA TRP A 311 14.19 6.67 -4.23
C TRP A 311 13.80 7.65 -5.31
N ARG A 312 12.49 7.74 -5.59
CA ARG A 312 11.96 8.65 -6.61
C ARG A 312 11.10 9.71 -5.95
N TRP A 313 11.35 10.96 -6.30
CA TRP A 313 10.58 12.10 -5.84
C TRP A 313 9.25 12.20 -6.57
N SER A 314 8.18 12.39 -5.82
CA SER A 314 6.85 12.74 -6.32
C SER A 314 5.99 13.27 -5.18
N ASN A 315 5.13 14.26 -5.46
CA ASN A 315 4.21 14.86 -4.49
C ASN A 315 4.93 15.36 -3.21
N GLY A 316 6.02 16.10 -3.38
CA GLY A 316 6.74 16.76 -2.27
C GLY A 316 7.75 15.91 -1.50
N CYS A 317 7.84 14.58 -1.74
CA CYS A 317 8.79 13.71 -1.05
C CYS A 317 9.28 12.54 -1.90
N TYR A 318 10.33 11.85 -1.42
CA TYR A 318 10.94 10.68 -2.02
C TYR A 318 10.28 9.38 -1.53
N HIS A 319 9.97 8.49 -2.48
CA HIS A 319 9.38 7.17 -2.23
C HIS A 319 10.35 6.07 -2.65
N ALA A 320 10.47 5.04 -1.81
CA ALA A 320 11.22 3.85 -2.16
C ALA A 320 10.61 3.21 -3.43
N THR A 321 11.42 3.12 -4.47
CA THR A 321 11.07 2.57 -5.78
C THR A 321 11.71 1.19 -5.91
N PRO A 322 10.94 0.11 -5.95
CA PRO A 322 11.48 -1.23 -6.16
C PRO A 322 12.30 -1.30 -7.46
N GLN A 323 13.43 -2.01 -7.44
CA GLN A 323 14.31 -2.11 -8.60
C GLN A 323 13.59 -2.66 -9.84
N ASN A 324 12.66 -3.61 -9.68
CA ASN A 324 11.85 -4.14 -10.77
C ASN A 324 10.92 -3.09 -11.40
N GLU A 325 10.44 -2.11 -10.64
CA GLU A 325 9.70 -0.97 -11.20
C GLU A 325 10.61 -0.05 -12.00
N LEU A 326 11.80 0.27 -11.48
CA LEU A 326 12.79 1.06 -12.21
C LEU A 326 13.20 0.36 -13.52
N ASP A 327 13.55 -0.93 -13.43
CA ASP A 327 13.91 -1.75 -14.60
C ASP A 327 12.82 -1.69 -15.67
N ALA A 328 11.56 -1.84 -15.29
CA ALA A 328 10.43 -1.77 -16.22
C ALA A 328 10.35 -0.40 -16.94
N ARG A 329 10.64 0.71 -16.25
CA ARG A 329 10.70 2.06 -16.85
C ARG A 329 11.88 2.18 -17.82
N LEU A 330 13.05 1.68 -17.44
CA LEU A 330 14.23 1.68 -18.30
C LEU A 330 14.01 0.85 -19.57
N TYR A 331 13.39 -0.33 -19.47
CA TYR A 331 12.96 -1.08 -20.65
C TYR A 331 12.00 -0.28 -21.53
N GLY A 332 11.05 0.44 -20.94
CA GLY A 332 10.11 1.27 -21.69
C GLY A 332 10.82 2.34 -22.50
N PHE A 333 11.80 3.03 -21.91
CA PHE A 333 12.64 4.01 -22.61
C PHE A 333 13.50 3.36 -23.70
N MET A 334 14.29 2.34 -23.33
CA MET A 334 15.24 1.73 -24.26
C MET A 334 14.55 1.10 -25.48
N ASN A 335 13.36 0.51 -25.33
CA ASN A 335 12.63 -0.06 -26.46
C ASN A 335 12.02 0.99 -27.41
N ARG A 336 11.90 2.25 -26.97
CA ARG A 336 11.49 3.36 -27.85
C ARG A 336 12.65 3.86 -28.71
N GLU A 337 13.87 3.84 -28.18
CA GLU A 337 15.05 4.40 -28.85
C GLU A 337 15.86 3.34 -29.62
N PHE A 338 15.91 2.10 -29.11
CA PHE A 338 16.78 1.04 -29.60
C PHE A 338 16.05 -0.24 -30.03
N ILE A 339 16.56 -0.88 -31.08
CA ILE A 339 16.11 -2.20 -31.55
C ILE A 339 17.03 -3.29 -30.97
N GLY A 340 16.45 -4.28 -30.27
CA GLY A 340 17.16 -5.46 -29.78
C GLY A 340 17.61 -5.39 -28.32
N VAL A 341 16.93 -4.58 -27.49
CA VAL A 341 17.20 -4.44 -26.05
C VAL A 341 17.12 -5.80 -25.35
N ARG A 342 18.14 -6.11 -24.53
CA ARG A 342 18.24 -7.33 -23.73
C ARG A 342 18.40 -6.97 -22.26
N ILE A 343 18.19 -7.96 -21.40
CA ILE A 343 18.33 -7.80 -19.94
C ILE A 343 19.71 -7.26 -19.53
N ALA A 344 20.76 -7.69 -20.22
CA ALA A 344 22.12 -7.22 -19.95
C ALA A 344 22.26 -5.69 -20.12
N HIS A 345 21.63 -5.10 -21.14
CA HIS A 345 21.76 -3.67 -21.45
C HIS A 345 21.06 -2.81 -20.39
N VAL A 346 19.84 -3.19 -19.97
CA VAL A 346 19.13 -2.50 -18.88
C VAL A 346 19.89 -2.60 -17.57
N ARG A 347 20.49 -3.77 -17.28
CA ARG A 347 21.32 -3.94 -16.09
C ARG A 347 22.53 -3.02 -16.12
N GLU A 348 23.25 -2.98 -17.24
CA GLU A 348 24.43 -2.13 -17.40
C GLU A 348 24.08 -0.64 -17.28
N LEU A 349 23.00 -0.21 -17.94
CA LEU A 349 22.44 1.13 -17.83
C LEU A 349 22.11 1.49 -16.37
N ARG A 350 21.42 0.60 -15.65
CA ARG A 350 21.06 0.83 -14.25
C ARG A 350 22.31 0.96 -13.36
N GLU A 351 23.34 0.16 -13.57
CA GLU A 351 24.60 0.30 -12.82
C GLU A 351 25.29 1.64 -13.11
N GLN A 352 25.27 2.10 -14.37
CA GLN A 352 25.76 3.43 -14.74
C GLN A 352 24.95 4.54 -14.06
N MET A 353 23.62 4.45 -14.07
CA MET A 353 22.75 5.39 -13.35
C MET A 353 23.03 5.36 -11.85
N ARG A 354 23.23 4.17 -11.25
CA ARG A 354 23.50 4.02 -9.81
C ARG A 354 24.77 4.77 -9.42
N SER A 355 25.81 4.71 -10.25
CA SER A 355 27.06 5.44 -9.99
C SER A 355 26.90 6.97 -9.99
N LYS A 356 25.97 7.50 -10.79
CA LYS A 356 25.71 8.95 -10.93
C LYS A 356 24.72 9.48 -9.91
N LEU A 357 23.77 8.64 -9.50
CA LEU A 357 22.65 8.99 -8.64
C LEU A 357 22.85 8.52 -7.19
N LEU A 358 24.06 8.11 -6.82
CA LEU A 358 24.37 7.64 -5.47
C LEU A 358 24.37 8.80 -4.49
N ILE A 359 23.57 8.67 -3.44
CA ILE A 359 23.68 9.47 -2.23
C ILE A 359 24.47 8.66 -1.20
N GLU A 360 25.41 9.30 -0.52
CA GLU A 360 26.18 8.69 0.55
C GLU A 360 25.26 8.09 1.62
N SER A 361 25.52 6.86 2.03
CA SER A 361 24.69 6.17 3.03
C SER A 361 24.69 6.84 4.40
N ALA A 362 25.68 7.68 4.69
CA ALA A 362 25.79 8.44 5.93
C ALA A 362 24.91 9.70 5.97
N MET A 363 24.34 10.14 4.84
CA MET A 363 23.43 11.28 4.82
C MET A 363 22.16 10.97 5.61
N GLU A 364 21.81 11.89 6.51
CA GLU A 364 20.58 11.87 7.29
C GLU A 364 19.56 12.80 6.63
N GLN A 365 18.32 12.34 6.51
CA GLN A 365 17.22 13.15 5.98
C GLN A 365 16.42 13.83 7.11
N PRO A 366 15.76 14.97 6.84
CA PRO A 366 15.74 15.72 5.58
C PRO A 366 17.03 16.50 5.34
N GLU A 367 17.44 16.62 4.07
CA GLU A 367 18.67 17.31 3.68
C GLU A 367 18.54 17.97 2.29
N TRP A 368 19.28 19.06 2.06
CA TRP A 368 19.34 19.72 0.75
C TRP A 368 20.36 19.06 -0.17
N LEU A 369 19.90 18.63 -1.34
CA LEU A 369 20.75 18.24 -2.47
C LEU A 369 21.18 19.51 -3.21
N GLY A 370 22.28 20.09 -2.73
CA GLY A 370 22.83 21.36 -3.21
C GLY A 370 22.43 22.54 -2.32
N GLN A 371 22.54 23.76 -2.85
CA GLN A 371 22.25 24.96 -2.05
C GLN A 371 20.75 25.15 -1.83
N PRO A 372 20.31 25.51 -0.60
CA PRO A 372 18.92 25.87 -0.32
C PRO A 372 18.55 27.22 -0.96
N PRO A 373 17.26 27.52 -1.15
CA PRO A 373 16.82 28.79 -1.74
C PRO A 373 17.10 30.00 -0.84
N PHE A 374 17.11 29.80 0.48
CA PHE A 374 17.52 30.77 1.50
C PHE A 374 18.07 30.00 2.72
N GLU A 375 18.61 30.72 3.71
CA GLU A 375 19.13 30.11 4.95
C GLU A 375 17.99 29.47 5.75
N CYS A 376 17.88 28.14 5.66
CA CYS A 376 16.89 27.34 6.36
C CYS A 376 17.46 25.97 6.73
N ASP A 377 17.23 25.55 7.97
CA ASP A 377 17.51 24.18 8.39
C ASP A 377 16.43 23.25 7.79
N PRO A 378 16.80 22.22 6.99
CA PRO A 378 15.83 21.30 6.42
C PRO A 378 15.03 20.51 7.47
N ARG A 379 15.51 20.39 8.71
CA ARG A 379 14.80 19.71 9.81
C ARG A 379 13.61 20.51 10.34
N ASP A 380 13.59 21.80 10.05
CA ASP A 380 12.51 22.72 10.41
C ASP A 380 11.52 22.95 9.24
N LEU A 381 11.71 22.24 8.12
CA LEU A 381 10.81 22.26 6.97
C LEU A 381 9.73 21.19 7.10
N VAL A 382 8.49 21.59 6.82
CA VAL A 382 7.36 20.68 6.64
C VAL A 382 7.06 20.57 5.15
N ALA A 383 7.39 19.42 4.56
CA ALA A 383 7.07 19.16 3.16
C ALA A 383 5.57 18.86 2.99
N MET A 384 4.98 19.43 1.94
CA MET A 384 3.59 19.25 1.52
C MET A 384 3.56 18.94 0.02
N GLN A 385 2.39 18.67 -0.55
CA GLN A 385 2.28 18.26 -1.95
C GLN A 385 2.84 19.28 -2.96
N ASP A 386 2.67 20.57 -2.69
CA ASP A 386 2.99 21.67 -3.60
C ASP A 386 4.09 22.62 -3.11
N CYS A 387 4.49 22.52 -1.83
CA CYS A 387 5.58 23.31 -1.26
C CYS A 387 6.18 22.67 0.00
N ALA A 388 7.31 23.20 0.45
CA ALA A 388 7.82 23.03 1.80
C ALA A 388 7.66 24.33 2.60
N ILE A 389 7.30 24.22 3.87
CA ILE A 389 7.09 25.35 4.78
C ILE A 389 8.15 25.37 5.87
N TYR A 390 8.92 26.44 5.95
CA TYR A 390 9.90 26.70 6.99
C TYR A 390 9.21 27.30 8.22
N LEU A 391 9.01 26.46 9.25
CA LEU A 391 8.24 26.83 10.42
C LEU A 391 8.79 28.04 11.21
N PRO A 392 10.12 28.24 11.37
CA PRO A 392 10.66 29.40 12.07
C PRO A 392 10.20 30.75 11.51
N ASN A 393 10.06 30.84 10.18
CA ASN A 393 9.69 32.09 9.52
C ASN A 393 8.17 32.22 9.31
N LEU A 394 7.40 31.15 9.55
CA LEU A 394 5.98 31.07 9.21
C LEU A 394 5.12 32.19 9.82
N PHE A 395 5.49 32.65 11.01
CA PHE A 395 4.77 33.71 11.75
C PHE A 395 5.57 35.01 11.85
N VAL A 396 6.67 35.13 11.09
CA VAL A 396 7.51 36.34 11.05
C VAL A 396 7.11 37.16 9.83
N THR A 397 6.54 38.35 10.07
CA THR A 397 6.07 39.25 9.01
C THR A 397 7.19 39.60 8.03
N GLY A 398 6.97 39.34 6.74
CA GLY A 398 7.91 39.67 5.66
C GLY A 398 9.05 38.67 5.46
N ALA A 399 9.14 37.62 6.28
CA ALA A 399 10.13 36.57 6.10
C ALA A 399 9.68 35.54 5.06
N GLU A 400 10.62 35.03 4.27
CA GLU A 400 10.36 33.91 3.38
C GLU A 400 10.20 32.62 4.19
N TYR A 401 9.05 31.95 4.02
CA TYR A 401 8.76 30.69 4.69
C TYR A 401 8.31 29.59 3.74
N ARG A 402 7.96 29.91 2.49
CA ARG A 402 7.40 28.95 1.53
C ARG A 402 8.38 28.71 0.40
N ILE A 403 8.67 27.43 0.16
CA ILE A 403 9.54 26.98 -0.92
C ILE A 403 8.70 26.11 -1.87
N PRO A 404 8.64 26.39 -3.18
CA PRO A 404 7.96 25.50 -4.13
C PRO A 404 8.46 24.07 -4.02
N ALA A 405 7.58 23.08 -4.19
CA ALA A 405 7.94 21.67 -4.10
C ALA A 405 9.10 21.38 -5.07
N THR A 406 10.21 20.85 -4.55
CA THR A 406 11.42 20.63 -5.33
C THR A 406 12.07 19.29 -4.98
N PRO A 407 12.58 18.53 -5.97
CA PRO A 407 13.40 17.35 -5.72
C PRO A 407 14.70 17.63 -4.96
N ARG A 408 15.13 18.90 -4.87
CA ARG A 408 16.34 19.28 -4.14
C ARG A 408 16.21 19.11 -2.64
N LEU A 409 14.99 19.08 -2.08
CA LEU A 409 14.78 18.71 -0.69
C LEU A 409 14.62 17.19 -0.60
N PHE A 410 15.66 16.51 -0.12
CA PHE A 410 15.63 15.06 0.08
C PHE A 410 14.95 14.74 1.42
N THR A 411 13.65 14.45 1.35
CA THR A 411 12.82 13.99 2.48
C THR A 411 11.92 12.84 2.04
N THR A 412 11.67 11.87 2.91
CA THR A 412 10.73 10.75 2.67
C THR A 412 9.35 10.98 3.26
N SER A 413 9.12 12.14 3.87
CA SER A 413 7.85 12.48 4.52
C SER A 413 7.32 13.80 3.99
N ALA A 414 6.06 13.79 3.56
CA ALA A 414 5.28 14.99 3.26
C ALA A 414 3.81 14.84 3.68
N CYS A 415 3.13 15.95 3.96
CA CYS A 415 1.68 15.99 4.17
C CYS A 415 0.93 15.62 2.87
N ASP A 416 -0.21 14.91 3.01
CA ASP A 416 -1.03 14.43 1.88
C ASP A 416 -1.99 15.49 1.30
N PHE A 417 -1.78 16.78 1.60
CA PHE A 417 -2.60 17.89 1.10
C PHE A 417 -1.74 19.11 0.76
N LYS A 418 -2.32 20.06 0.02
CA LYS A 418 -1.65 21.30 -0.39
C LYS A 418 -1.68 22.33 0.73
N PHE A 419 -0.68 23.21 0.76
CA PHE A 419 -0.68 24.32 1.70
C PHE A 419 -1.77 25.35 1.36
N GLU A 420 -2.54 25.74 2.37
CA GLU A 420 -3.55 26.79 2.26
C GLU A 420 -3.06 28.04 3.02
N PRO A 421 -2.74 29.14 2.33
CA PRO A 421 -2.24 30.36 2.98
C PRO A 421 -3.28 31.04 3.87
N SER A 422 -4.57 30.83 3.61
CA SER A 422 -5.59 31.32 4.54
C SER A 422 -5.51 30.57 5.87
N ARG A 423 -5.70 31.32 6.96
CA ARG A 423 -5.68 30.80 8.34
C ARG A 423 -7.06 30.92 8.99
N PRO A 424 -8.11 30.23 8.50
CA PRO A 424 -9.37 30.18 9.23
C PRO A 424 -9.18 29.46 10.57
N GLU A 425 -10.02 29.81 11.53
CA GLU A 425 -10.10 29.09 12.79
C GLU A 425 -10.74 27.69 12.58
N PRO A 426 -10.13 26.60 13.09
CA PRO A 426 -10.68 25.25 12.97
C PRO A 426 -11.80 25.02 14.01
N LYS A 427 -12.98 25.57 13.76
CA LYS A 427 -14.10 25.64 14.72
C LYS A 427 -14.60 24.27 15.14
N CYS A 428 -14.75 23.33 14.20
CA CYS A 428 -15.20 21.99 14.50
C CYS A 428 -14.15 21.24 15.33
N TRP A 429 -12.87 21.43 15.04
CA TRP A 429 -11.78 20.86 15.82
C TRP A 429 -11.72 21.40 17.25
N LEU A 430 -11.77 22.73 17.43
CA LEU A 430 -11.74 23.34 18.77
C LEU A 430 -12.94 22.90 19.61
N LYS A 431 -14.14 22.88 19.03
CA LYS A 431 -15.33 22.35 19.71
C LYS A 431 -15.20 20.88 20.09
N PHE A 432 -14.58 20.06 19.23
CA PHE A 432 -14.30 18.67 19.57
C PHE A 432 -13.32 18.58 20.74
N LEU A 433 -12.25 19.38 20.74
CA LEU A 433 -11.26 19.42 21.83
C LEU A 433 -11.87 19.82 23.17
N GLU A 434 -12.69 20.87 23.20
CA GLU A 434 -13.44 21.29 24.38
C GLU A 434 -14.37 20.17 24.90
N SER A 435 -14.95 19.37 23.98
CA SER A 435 -15.81 18.25 24.37
C SER A 435 -15.05 17.08 24.99
N VAL A 436 -13.78 16.85 24.59
CA VAL A 436 -12.99 15.73 25.09
C VAL A 436 -12.13 16.09 26.32
N PHE A 437 -11.76 17.37 26.46
CA PHE A 437 -11.00 17.95 27.58
C PHE A 437 -11.77 19.11 28.22
N PRO A 438 -12.95 18.85 28.82
CA PRO A 438 -13.73 19.91 29.46
C PRO A 438 -12.94 20.53 30.61
N ASP A 439 -12.90 21.87 30.64
CA ASP A 439 -12.19 22.66 31.65
C ASP A 439 -10.67 22.35 31.78
N ASP A 440 -10.07 21.72 30.76
CA ASP A 440 -8.65 21.36 30.73
C ASP A 440 -7.93 21.95 29.51
N PRO A 441 -7.68 23.27 29.49
CA PRO A 441 -6.95 23.93 28.41
C PRO A 441 -5.49 23.47 28.33
N GLN A 442 -4.88 23.01 29.43
CA GLN A 442 -3.49 22.53 29.44
C GLN A 442 -3.34 21.26 28.58
N SER A 443 -4.30 20.32 28.65
CA SER A 443 -4.30 19.14 27.79
C SER A 443 -4.50 19.49 26.32
N ILE A 444 -5.32 20.50 26.02
CA ILE A 444 -5.52 21.02 24.66
C ILE A 444 -4.22 21.63 24.12
N ASP A 445 -3.57 22.48 24.89
CA ASP A 445 -2.30 23.11 24.52
C ASP A 445 -1.18 22.09 24.33
N THR A 446 -1.11 21.10 25.22
CA THR A 446 -0.14 20.00 25.12
C THR A 446 -0.42 19.15 23.88
N LEU A 447 -1.68 18.84 23.57
CA LEU A 447 -2.03 18.12 22.36
C LEU A 447 -1.68 18.93 21.10
N GLN A 448 -1.83 20.26 21.13
CA GLN A 448 -1.41 21.16 20.05
C GLN A 448 0.09 21.11 19.82
N GLU A 449 0.87 21.12 20.89
CA GLU A 449 2.33 20.98 20.83
C GLU A 449 2.74 19.60 20.30
N ILE A 450 2.04 18.53 20.70
CA ILE A 450 2.26 17.19 20.15
C ILE A 450 2.00 17.19 18.64
N PHE A 451 0.89 17.76 18.19
CA PHE A 451 0.56 17.85 16.76
C PHE A 451 1.64 18.63 16.00
N GLY A 452 2.07 19.76 16.54
CA GLY A 452 3.12 20.59 15.96
C GLY A 452 4.48 19.88 15.88
N TYR A 453 4.90 19.26 16.99
CA TYR A 453 6.13 18.47 17.05
C TYR A 453 6.18 17.38 15.98
N LEU A 454 5.04 16.72 15.77
CA LEU A 454 4.91 15.65 14.80
C LEU A 454 4.93 16.10 13.32
N LEU A 455 4.87 17.40 13.02
CA LEU A 455 5.05 17.92 11.66
C LEU A 455 6.51 17.82 11.19
N THR A 456 7.47 17.84 12.12
CA THR A 456 8.91 17.82 11.83
C THR A 456 9.52 16.43 12.12
N PRO A 457 10.74 16.13 11.61
CA PRO A 457 11.51 14.95 11.99
C PRO A 457 12.14 15.03 13.39
N ASP A 458 12.02 16.16 14.10
CA ASP A 458 12.65 16.39 15.40
C ASP A 458 12.30 15.27 16.41
N THR A 459 13.33 14.70 17.03
CA THR A 459 13.25 13.69 18.10
C THR A 459 13.90 14.16 19.42
N SER A 460 14.43 15.39 19.46
CA SER A 460 15.29 15.92 20.53
C SER A 460 14.61 16.04 21.90
N GLN A 461 13.27 16.07 21.92
CA GLN A 461 12.50 16.04 23.17
C GLN A 461 12.64 14.71 23.89
N GLN A 462 13.00 13.66 23.16
CA GLN A 462 13.16 12.29 23.65
C GLN A 462 11.94 11.81 24.45
N LYS A 463 10.74 12.03 23.86
CA LYS A 463 9.43 11.70 24.42
C LYS A 463 8.63 10.75 23.54
N ALA A 464 7.79 9.98 24.19
CA ALA A 464 6.65 9.28 23.65
C ALA A 464 5.34 9.89 24.21
N PHE A 465 4.23 9.64 23.53
CA PHE A 465 2.92 10.20 23.89
C PHE A 465 1.98 9.08 24.32
N LEU A 466 1.23 9.31 25.40
CA LEU A 466 0.28 8.35 25.95
C LEU A 466 -1.07 9.02 26.15
N ILE A 467 -2.09 8.55 25.45
CA ILE A 467 -3.47 9.00 25.64
C ILE A 467 -4.28 7.88 26.32
N ILE A 468 -4.81 8.18 27.50
CA ILE A 468 -5.59 7.27 28.33
C ILE A 468 -7.02 7.81 28.44
N GLY A 469 -8.01 6.92 28.42
CA GLY A 469 -9.39 7.30 28.73
C GLY A 469 -10.38 6.20 28.39
N PRO A 470 -11.67 6.33 28.70
CA PRO A 470 -12.64 5.26 28.49
C PRO A 470 -12.85 4.91 27.01
N THR A 471 -13.52 3.80 26.74
CA THR A 471 -13.97 3.47 25.38
C THR A 471 -14.84 4.60 24.83
N ARG A 472 -14.73 4.88 23.52
CA ARG A 472 -15.47 5.98 22.86
C ARG A 472 -15.16 7.38 23.43
N SER A 473 -13.96 7.61 23.96
CA SER A 473 -13.55 8.94 24.46
C SER A 473 -13.08 9.93 23.39
N GLY A 474 -12.90 9.51 22.13
CA GLY A 474 -12.36 10.36 21.05
C GLY A 474 -10.90 10.08 20.66
N LYS A 475 -10.18 9.20 21.39
CA LYS A 475 -8.80 8.77 21.07
C LYS A 475 -8.60 8.39 19.59
N GLY A 476 -9.48 7.53 19.07
CA GLY A 476 -9.41 7.09 17.68
C GLY A 476 -9.62 8.23 16.67
N THR A 477 -10.45 9.22 16.99
CA THR A 477 -10.67 10.41 16.15
C THR A 477 -9.41 11.27 16.10
N ILE A 478 -8.77 11.53 17.25
CA ILE A 478 -7.48 12.23 17.34
C ILE A 478 -6.43 11.51 16.49
N ALA A 479 -6.29 10.19 16.64
CA ALA A 479 -5.30 9.40 15.89
C ALA A 479 -5.56 9.39 14.37
N ARG A 480 -6.82 9.28 13.93
CA ARG A 480 -7.15 9.32 12.49
C ARG A 480 -6.90 10.70 11.89
N LEU A 481 -7.23 11.77 12.62
CA LEU A 481 -6.97 13.13 12.19
C LEU A 481 -5.46 13.40 12.09
N LEU A 482 -4.70 13.01 13.11
CA LEU A 482 -3.25 13.17 13.14
C LEU A 482 -2.56 12.43 11.98
N GLN A 483 -3.01 11.21 11.65
CA GLN A 483 -2.54 10.49 10.45
C GLN A 483 -2.78 11.27 9.15
N LYS A 484 -3.98 11.84 8.98
CA LYS A 484 -4.30 12.69 7.82
C LYS A 484 -3.43 13.94 7.79
N LEU A 485 -3.20 14.56 8.96
CA LEU A 485 -2.45 15.80 9.09
C LEU A 485 -0.99 15.63 8.69
N ILE A 486 -0.31 14.61 9.22
CA ILE A 486 1.11 14.41 8.94
C ILE A 486 1.35 13.66 7.63
N GLY A 487 0.32 13.00 7.08
CA GLY A 487 0.41 12.12 5.92
C GLY A 487 0.32 10.65 6.31
N THR A 488 -0.61 9.92 5.68
CA THR A 488 -0.93 8.52 6.00
C THR A 488 0.28 7.62 5.81
N ARG A 489 1.10 7.93 4.80
CA ARG A 489 2.34 7.18 4.49
C ARG A 489 3.44 7.39 5.52
N ASN A 490 3.40 8.47 6.28
CA ASN A 490 4.39 8.80 7.30
C ASN A 490 4.09 8.10 8.64
N CYS A 491 2.96 7.37 8.69
CA CYS A 491 2.50 6.64 9.86
C CYS A 491 2.69 5.12 9.71
N CYS A 492 2.83 4.43 10.84
CA CYS A 492 2.67 2.98 10.93
C CYS A 492 1.85 2.61 12.17
N GLY A 493 1.25 1.42 12.17
CA GLY A 493 0.44 0.91 13.29
C GLY A 493 0.95 -0.41 13.84
N PRO A 494 2.15 -0.47 14.45
CA PRO A 494 2.65 -1.70 15.04
C PRO A 494 1.82 -2.08 16.28
N THR A 495 1.78 -3.37 16.59
CA THR A 495 1.35 -3.85 17.91
C THR A 495 2.57 -4.00 18.81
N LEU A 496 2.38 -3.94 20.12
CA LEU A 496 3.47 -4.18 21.09
C LEU A 496 4.13 -5.55 20.85
N SER A 497 3.33 -6.59 20.56
CA SER A 497 3.83 -7.93 20.22
C SER A 497 4.61 -7.98 18.90
N SER A 498 4.29 -7.13 17.92
CA SER A 498 5.03 -7.09 16.66
C SER A 498 6.43 -6.50 16.82
N LEU A 499 6.62 -5.58 17.78
CA LEU A 499 7.92 -4.95 18.06
C LEU A 499 8.94 -5.95 18.64
N THR A 500 8.49 -7.06 19.21
CA THR A 500 9.38 -8.12 19.75
C THR A 500 9.83 -9.12 18.69
N GLN A 501 9.27 -9.07 17.48
CA GLN A 501 9.64 -9.98 16.39
C GLN A 501 10.95 -9.53 15.71
N PRO A 502 11.70 -10.44 15.05
CA PRO A 502 12.98 -10.10 14.41
C PRO A 502 12.90 -8.89 13.45
N PHE A 503 11.84 -8.82 12.62
CA PHE A 503 11.62 -7.71 11.68
C PHE A 503 10.69 -6.62 12.24
N GLY A 504 10.47 -6.58 13.55
CA GLY A 504 9.48 -5.71 14.20
C GLY A 504 9.77 -4.21 14.08
N LEU A 505 11.04 -3.84 13.90
CA LEU A 505 11.47 -2.44 13.72
C LEU A 505 11.45 -1.96 12.27
N GLN A 506 11.46 -2.87 11.30
CA GLN A 506 11.49 -2.52 9.88
C GLN A 506 10.35 -1.55 9.47
N PRO A 507 9.10 -1.70 9.95
CA PRO A 507 8.02 -0.78 9.59
C PRO A 507 8.19 0.66 10.10
N LEU A 508 9.02 0.89 11.13
CA LEU A 508 9.29 2.22 11.68
C LEU A 508 10.32 3.00 10.84
N MET A 509 11.10 2.31 10.01
CA MET A 509 12.09 2.99 9.17
C MET A 509 11.43 4.05 8.29
N ASN A 510 11.97 5.27 8.35
CA ASN A 510 11.50 6.43 7.59
C ASN A 510 10.03 6.82 7.89
N LYS A 511 9.47 6.41 9.05
CA LYS A 511 8.15 6.83 9.52
C LYS A 511 8.28 7.86 10.62
N SER A 512 7.47 8.91 10.53
CA SER A 512 7.40 9.98 11.52
C SER A 512 6.64 9.56 12.79
N LEU A 513 5.60 8.73 12.65
CA LEU A 513 4.73 8.36 13.76
C LEU A 513 4.39 6.86 13.77
N ALA A 514 4.48 6.23 14.93
CA ALA A 514 3.93 4.91 15.18
C ALA A 514 2.76 5.01 16.16
N ILE A 515 1.57 4.59 15.74
CA ILE A 515 0.36 4.62 16.55
C ILE A 515 0.05 3.21 17.05
N ILE A 516 0.22 2.99 18.35
CA ILE A 516 -0.04 1.72 19.00
C ILE A 516 -1.41 1.82 19.66
N SER A 517 -2.42 1.30 18.96
CA SER A 517 -3.79 1.26 19.46
C SER A 517 -3.99 0.03 20.34
N ASP A 518 -4.69 0.21 21.46
CA ASP A 518 -4.96 -0.86 22.45
C ASP A 518 -3.67 -1.44 23.04
N ALA A 519 -2.83 -0.55 23.59
CA ALA A 519 -1.57 -0.89 24.23
C ALA A 519 -1.78 -1.65 25.55
N ARG A 520 -2.24 -2.91 25.48
CA ARG A 520 -2.32 -3.82 26.61
C ARG A 520 -1.03 -4.62 26.71
N LEU A 521 -0.30 -4.44 27.80
CA LEU A 521 0.95 -5.17 28.05
C LEU A 521 0.75 -6.56 28.70
N ASN A 522 -0.49 -7.03 28.82
CA ASN A 522 -0.83 -8.25 29.59
C ASN A 522 -0.65 -9.58 28.81
N GLY A 523 0.02 -9.58 27.65
CA GLY A 523 0.12 -10.73 26.73
C GLY A 523 1.41 -11.57 26.87
N ARG A 524 1.50 -12.67 26.12
CA ARG A 524 2.68 -13.58 26.00
C ARG A 524 3.95 -12.93 25.40
N ALA A 525 3.92 -11.64 25.12
CA ALA A 525 5.07 -10.92 24.59
C ALA A 525 6.05 -10.64 25.72
N ASP A 526 7.35 -10.71 25.41
CA ASP A 526 8.39 -10.35 26.37
C ASP A 526 8.30 -8.86 26.70
N GLN A 527 7.76 -8.56 27.88
CA GLN A 527 7.56 -7.18 28.34
C GLN A 527 8.88 -6.42 28.40
N SER A 528 9.99 -7.08 28.75
CA SER A 528 11.29 -6.44 28.86
C SER A 528 11.78 -5.92 27.51
N VAL A 529 11.63 -6.72 26.44
CA VAL A 529 11.98 -6.33 25.07
C VAL A 529 11.10 -5.16 24.60
N VAL A 530 9.79 -5.19 24.89
CA VAL A 530 8.91 -4.07 24.52
C VAL A 530 9.35 -2.76 25.19
N LEU A 531 9.68 -2.81 26.47
CA LEU A 531 10.15 -1.64 27.22
C LEU A 531 11.47 -1.12 26.68
N GLU A 532 12.43 -2.01 26.43
CA GLU A 532 13.71 -1.66 25.83
C GLU A 532 13.50 -0.95 24.49
N ARG A 533 12.66 -1.49 23.60
CA ARG A 533 12.37 -0.85 22.31
C ARG A 533 11.72 0.52 22.48
N ILE A 534 10.73 0.67 23.36
CA ILE A 534 10.09 1.98 23.60
C ILE A 534 11.11 2.98 24.14
N LEU A 535 11.92 2.58 25.12
CA LEU A 535 12.95 3.42 25.73
C LEU A 535 14.01 3.85 24.72
N SER A 536 14.48 2.91 23.88
CA SER A 536 15.51 3.21 22.88
C SER A 536 15.00 4.06 21.74
N ILE A 537 13.78 3.81 21.24
CA ILE A 537 13.17 4.66 20.20
C ILE A 537 12.94 6.07 20.74
N SER A 538 12.31 6.19 21.92
CA SER A 538 12.05 7.50 22.53
C SER A 538 13.30 8.18 23.09
N GLY A 539 14.42 7.47 23.23
CA GLY A 539 15.70 7.98 23.73
C GLY A 539 16.70 8.39 22.66
N GLU A 540 16.37 8.23 21.37
CA GLU A 540 17.28 8.42 20.23
C GLU A 540 18.48 7.46 20.21
N ASP A 541 18.34 6.27 20.81
CA ASP A 541 19.39 5.26 20.77
C ASP A 541 19.53 4.70 19.34
N SER A 542 20.76 4.37 18.94
CA SER A 542 20.97 3.64 17.70
C SER A 542 20.49 2.20 17.85
N LEU A 543 19.60 1.77 16.95
CA LEU A 543 19.02 0.44 16.93
C LEU A 543 19.44 -0.29 15.66
N THR A 544 19.81 -1.55 15.81
CA THR A 544 19.95 -2.46 14.66
C THR A 544 18.58 -2.94 14.21
N VAL A 545 18.26 -2.66 12.96
CA VAL A 545 17.02 -3.04 12.29
C VAL A 545 17.31 -4.14 11.29
N ASP A 546 16.76 -5.33 11.53
CA ASP A 546 16.79 -6.43 10.57
C ASP A 546 15.83 -6.13 9.42
N ILE A 547 16.34 -6.21 8.19
CA ILE A 547 15.58 -5.94 6.97
C ILE A 547 15.49 -7.24 6.18
N LYS A 548 14.25 -7.66 5.86
CA LYS A 548 14.04 -8.93 5.16
C LYS A 548 14.80 -8.97 3.83
N HIS A 549 15.63 -10.00 3.64
CA HIS A 549 16.49 -10.22 2.46
C HIS A 549 17.62 -9.20 2.24
N LEU A 550 17.89 -8.32 3.20
CA LEU A 550 18.97 -7.34 3.15
C LEU A 550 19.84 -7.43 4.41
N ALA A 551 21.02 -6.79 4.36
CA ALA A 551 21.85 -6.66 5.55
C ALA A 551 21.14 -5.79 6.61
N PRO A 552 21.30 -6.09 7.90
CA PRO A 552 20.76 -5.24 8.96
C PRO A 552 21.42 -3.86 8.92
N VAL A 553 20.65 -2.84 9.27
CA VAL A 553 21.12 -1.45 9.32
C VAL A 553 21.05 -0.95 10.74
N THR A 554 22.11 -0.32 11.22
CA THR A 554 22.12 0.36 12.53
C THR A 554 21.87 1.85 12.29
N THR A 555 20.77 2.36 12.84
CA THR A 555 20.34 3.75 12.66
C THR A 555 19.54 4.23 13.86
N LYS A 556 19.43 5.55 14.01
CA LYS A 556 18.38 6.16 14.82
C LYS A 556 17.06 6.13 14.03
N LEU A 557 15.96 5.86 14.71
CA LEU A 557 14.63 5.90 14.09
C LEU A 557 14.01 7.29 14.31
N PRO A 558 13.54 7.99 13.26
CA PRO A 558 12.91 9.30 13.39
C PRO A 558 11.47 9.24 13.96
N THR A 559 11.05 8.05 14.41
CA THR A 559 9.65 7.73 14.72
C THR A 559 9.29 8.09 16.15
N ARG A 560 8.29 8.95 16.31
CA ARG A 560 7.68 9.21 17.62
C ARG A 560 6.59 8.18 17.88
N LEU A 561 6.43 7.78 19.14
CA LEU A 561 5.45 6.77 19.55
C LEU A 561 4.22 7.44 20.16
N LEU A 562 3.03 7.10 19.66
CA LEU A 562 1.74 7.45 20.27
C LEU A 562 1.02 6.18 20.72
N LEU A 563 0.93 6.00 22.03
CA LEU A 563 0.24 4.88 22.65
C LEU A 563 -1.16 5.34 23.06
N MET A 564 -2.15 4.52 22.74
CA MET A 564 -3.54 4.75 23.15
C MET A 564 -4.07 3.53 23.89
N THR A 565 -4.60 3.75 25.07
CA THR A 565 -5.15 2.68 25.92
C THR A 565 -6.39 3.15 26.67
N ASN A 566 -7.19 2.19 27.11
CA ASN A 566 -8.32 2.46 27.99
C ASN A 566 -7.96 2.41 29.48
N GLU A 567 -6.92 1.64 29.81
CA GLU A 567 -6.45 1.42 31.17
C GLU A 567 -4.94 1.65 31.22
N LEU A 568 -4.43 2.00 32.39
CA LEU A 568 -2.99 2.12 32.60
C LEU A 568 -2.29 0.80 32.24
N PRO A 569 -1.22 0.84 31.43
CA PRO A 569 -0.46 -0.34 31.12
C PRO A 569 0.18 -0.90 32.40
N LYS A 570 -0.08 -2.19 32.69
CA LYS A 570 0.59 -2.90 33.78
C LYS A 570 1.94 -3.42 33.26
N VAL A 571 3.02 -2.82 33.74
CA VAL A 571 4.36 -3.17 33.31
C VAL A 571 5.19 -3.54 34.53
N ALA A 572 5.57 -4.81 34.64
CA ALA A 572 6.51 -5.24 35.67
C ALA A 572 7.92 -4.72 35.33
N ASP A 573 8.68 -4.32 36.36
CA ASP A 573 10.08 -3.89 36.24
C ASP A 573 10.35 -2.67 35.33
N ALA A 574 9.34 -1.83 35.04
CA ALA A 574 9.60 -0.59 34.33
C ALA A 574 10.35 0.40 35.24
N SER A 575 11.45 0.95 34.74
CA SER A 575 12.24 1.93 35.48
C SER A 575 11.54 3.30 35.52
N SER A 576 11.97 4.17 36.44
CA SER A 576 11.55 5.58 36.45
C SER A 576 11.83 6.29 35.12
N ALA A 577 12.83 5.83 34.37
CA ALA A 577 13.14 6.32 33.04
C ALA A 577 11.99 6.07 32.04
N PHE A 578 11.28 4.94 32.13
CA PHE A 578 10.14 4.64 31.25
C PHE A 578 9.04 5.69 31.41
N VAL A 579 8.62 5.96 32.65
CA VAL A 579 7.60 6.98 32.94
C VAL A 579 8.08 8.37 32.51
N GLY A 580 9.36 8.67 32.72
CA GLY A 580 9.98 9.94 32.32
C GLY A 580 9.98 10.20 30.81
N ARG A 581 9.79 9.19 29.96
CA ARG A 581 9.68 9.36 28.50
C ARG A 581 8.28 9.75 28.05
N PHE A 582 7.24 9.60 28.87
CA PHE A 582 5.87 9.88 28.42
C PHE A 582 5.42 11.31 28.73
N ILE A 583 4.72 11.90 27.75
CA ILE A 583 3.75 12.97 27.99
C ILE A 583 2.37 12.31 27.98
N VAL A 584 1.66 12.42 29.10
CA VAL A 584 0.38 11.73 29.33
C VAL A 584 -0.78 12.71 29.14
N LEU A 585 -1.81 12.29 28.41
CA LEU A 585 -3.09 12.99 28.30
C LEU A 585 -4.21 12.08 28.80
N THR A 586 -4.92 12.51 29.83
CA THR A 586 -6.04 11.77 30.42
C THR A 586 -7.37 12.34 29.93
N MET A 587 -8.18 11.49 29.28
CA MET A 587 -9.53 11.81 28.83
C MET A 587 -10.55 11.17 29.78
N THR A 588 -11.52 11.96 30.26
CA THR A 588 -12.55 11.47 31.20
C THR A 588 -13.91 11.26 30.53
N GLN A 589 -14.13 11.87 29.37
CA GLN A 589 -15.42 11.83 28.68
C GLN A 589 -15.61 10.56 27.85
N SER A 590 -16.86 10.09 27.75
CA SER A 590 -17.26 8.98 26.89
C SER A 590 -18.47 9.38 26.04
N PHE A 591 -18.36 9.15 24.73
CA PHE A 591 -19.41 9.46 23.74
C PHE A 591 -20.18 8.20 23.31
N LEU A 592 -20.13 7.14 24.11
CA LEU A 592 -20.87 5.91 23.82
C LEU A 592 -22.37 6.20 23.70
N GLY A 593 -22.97 5.87 22.56
CA GLY A 593 -24.39 6.15 22.26
C GLY A 593 -24.69 7.59 21.83
N LYS A 594 -23.66 8.46 21.76
CA LYS A 594 -23.75 9.86 21.31
C LYS A 594 -22.74 10.15 20.20
N GLU A 595 -22.33 9.14 19.43
CA GLU A 595 -21.29 9.29 18.41
C GLU A 595 -21.77 10.11 17.20
N ASP A 596 -21.05 11.18 16.87
CA ASP A 596 -21.22 11.88 15.58
C ASP A 596 -20.47 11.12 14.48
N ARG A 597 -21.23 10.38 13.66
CA ARG A 597 -20.69 9.60 12.54
C ARG A 597 -20.11 10.47 11.41
N GLY A 598 -20.49 11.74 11.33
CA GLY A 598 -19.98 12.69 10.33
C GLY A 598 -18.76 13.47 10.79
N LEU A 599 -18.35 13.33 12.05
CA LEU A 599 -17.24 14.11 12.63
C LEU A 599 -15.93 13.93 11.87
N ASP A 600 -15.60 12.69 11.48
CA ASP A 600 -14.37 12.39 10.75
C ASP A 600 -14.27 13.11 9.39
N GLN A 601 -15.41 13.40 8.74
CA GLN A 601 -15.46 14.17 7.50
C GLN A 601 -15.31 15.67 7.79
N LYS A 602 -16.07 16.20 8.75
CA LYS A 602 -15.99 17.63 9.15
C LYS A 602 -14.56 18.02 9.56
N LEU A 603 -13.89 17.17 10.35
CA LEU A 603 -12.50 17.41 10.76
C LEU A 603 -11.51 17.29 9.59
N ALA A 604 -11.80 16.46 8.59
CA ALA A 604 -10.95 16.36 7.40
C ALA A 604 -11.07 17.59 6.50
N GLU A 605 -12.23 18.24 6.46
CA GLU A 605 -12.44 19.50 5.74
C GLU A 605 -11.69 20.66 6.41
N GLU A 606 -11.51 20.63 7.74
CA GLU A 606 -10.72 21.61 8.49
C GLU A 606 -9.20 21.31 8.53
N LEU A 607 -8.71 20.28 7.83
CA LEU A 607 -7.32 19.83 7.94
C LEU A 607 -6.28 20.95 7.69
N PRO A 608 -6.43 21.85 6.69
CA PRO A 608 -5.49 22.96 6.50
C PRO A 608 -5.48 23.95 7.67
N CYS A 609 -6.64 24.22 8.28
CA CYS A 609 -6.76 25.09 9.46
C CYS A 609 -6.13 24.44 10.70
N ILE A 610 -6.31 23.12 10.85
CA ILE A 610 -5.73 22.32 11.93
C ILE A 610 -4.21 22.26 11.80
N TRP A 611 -3.68 22.29 10.58
CA TRP A 611 -2.24 22.41 10.34
C TRP A 611 -1.67 23.73 10.88
N TRP A 612 -2.33 24.85 10.64
CA TRP A 612 -1.95 26.14 11.24
C TRP A 612 -2.04 26.12 12.77
N TRP A 613 -3.06 25.47 13.31
CA TRP A 613 -3.19 25.25 14.75
C TRP A 613 -2.01 24.41 15.29
N ALA A 614 -1.63 23.32 14.62
CA ALA A 614 -0.48 22.52 14.98
C ALA A 614 0.86 23.30 14.89
N ALA A 615 1.07 24.07 13.83
CA ALA A 615 2.27 24.88 13.64
C ALA A 615 2.45 25.94 14.76
N ALA A 616 1.35 26.53 15.24
CA ALA A 616 1.40 27.42 16.39
C ALA A 616 1.80 26.68 17.68
N GLY A 617 1.38 25.43 17.86
CA GLY A 617 1.84 24.57 18.97
C GLY A 617 3.33 24.25 18.89
N TRP A 618 3.83 23.96 17.69
CA TRP A 618 5.26 23.73 17.46
C TRP A 618 6.11 24.93 17.89
N MET A 619 5.69 26.15 17.55
CA MET A 619 6.41 27.36 17.95
C MET A 619 6.49 27.51 19.46
N ARG A 620 5.35 27.34 20.17
CA ARG A 620 5.32 27.44 21.63
C ARG A 620 6.22 26.38 22.27
N LEU A 621 6.19 25.14 21.76
CA LEU A 621 7.05 24.07 22.24
C LEU A 621 8.54 24.42 22.05
N ARG A 622 8.91 24.95 20.87
CA ARG A 622 10.28 25.34 20.56
C ARG A 622 10.76 26.49 21.45
N GLU A 623 9.93 27.51 21.65
CA GLU A 623 10.25 28.65 22.53
C GLU A 623 10.43 28.21 23.99
N ARG A 624 9.55 27.32 24.48
CA ARG A 624 9.65 26.77 25.84
C ARG A 624 10.77 25.74 25.99
N GLY A 625 11.17 25.08 24.90
CA GLY A 625 12.23 24.08 24.83
C GLY A 625 11.88 22.70 25.40
N HIS A 626 10.73 22.54 26.05
CA HIS A 626 10.30 21.27 26.65
C HIS A 626 8.78 21.13 26.65
N PHE A 627 8.28 19.89 26.62
CA PHE A 627 6.87 19.61 26.87
C PHE A 627 6.48 19.87 28.33
N GLN A 628 5.32 20.48 28.53
CA GLN A 628 4.68 20.61 29.84
C GLN A 628 3.67 19.48 30.01
N GLN A 629 3.74 18.80 31.15
CA GLN A 629 2.78 17.76 31.51
C GLN A 629 1.52 18.41 32.09
N PRO A 630 0.30 18.15 31.55
CA PRO A 630 -0.93 18.69 32.11
C PRO A 630 -1.16 18.24 33.55
N ASP A 631 -1.66 19.16 34.37
CA ASP A 631 -1.94 18.95 35.79
C ASP A 631 -2.97 17.83 36.01
N SER A 632 -3.98 17.76 35.13
CA SER A 632 -5.03 16.73 35.13
C SER A 632 -4.49 15.30 34.98
N SER A 633 -3.28 15.16 34.43
CA SER A 633 -2.65 13.88 34.15
C SER A 633 -1.55 13.52 35.16
N LEU A 634 -1.27 14.40 36.14
CA LEU A 634 -0.25 14.15 37.17
C LEU A 634 -0.60 12.96 38.07
N GLU A 635 -1.87 12.78 38.40
CA GLU A 635 -2.34 11.61 39.15
C GLU A 635 -2.13 10.32 38.35
N THR A 636 -2.54 10.30 37.09
CA THR A 636 -2.31 9.16 36.19
C THR A 636 -0.82 8.83 36.00
N LEU A 637 0.03 9.85 35.97
CA LEU A 637 1.49 9.67 35.89
C LEU A 637 2.05 9.11 37.21
N ARG A 638 1.51 9.54 38.36
CA ARG A 638 1.83 8.94 39.67
C ARG A 638 1.42 7.47 39.67
N ASP A 639 0.19 7.13 39.32
CA ASP A 639 -0.30 5.75 39.25
C ASP A 639 0.57 4.87 38.33
N LEU A 640 0.97 5.40 37.17
CA LEU A 640 1.88 4.71 36.25
C LEU A 640 3.25 4.43 36.90
N ARG A 641 3.78 5.38 37.69
CA ARG A 641 5.04 5.19 38.45
C ARG A 641 4.89 4.14 39.55
N ASP A 642 3.70 3.98 40.07
CA ASP A 642 3.41 3.15 41.23
C ASP A 642 3.21 1.70 40.81
N LEU A 643 2.52 1.50 39.69
CA LEU A 643 2.39 0.22 39.02
C LEU A 643 3.75 -0.35 38.57
N THR A 644 4.73 0.51 38.32
CA THR A 644 6.05 0.12 37.79
C THR A 644 7.09 -0.10 38.90
N SER A 645 6.93 0.50 40.08
CA SER A 645 7.82 0.29 41.24
C SER A 645 7.06 0.13 42.55
N ALA A 646 6.92 -1.12 43.01
CA ALA A 646 6.29 -1.41 44.30
C ALA A 646 7.10 -0.91 45.50
N VAL A 647 8.44 -0.87 45.39
CA VAL A 647 9.27 -0.24 46.43
C VAL A 647 8.97 1.26 46.49
N GLY A 648 8.75 1.92 45.36
CA GLY A 648 8.28 3.30 45.30
C GLY A 648 6.91 3.50 45.97
N ALA A 649 5.96 2.58 45.72
CA ALA A 649 4.66 2.54 46.41
C ALA A 649 4.78 2.44 47.93
N PHE A 650 5.54 1.45 48.41
CA PHE A 650 5.83 1.31 49.82
C PHE A 650 6.47 2.56 50.44
N VAL A 651 7.45 3.18 49.77
CA VAL A 651 8.12 4.39 50.29
C VAL A 651 7.14 5.56 50.43
N ARG A 652 6.16 5.71 49.54
CA ARG A 652 5.20 6.81 49.66
C ARG A 652 4.11 6.54 50.68
N GLU A 653 3.62 5.31 50.73
CA GLU A 653 2.50 4.94 51.61
C GLU A 653 2.95 4.76 53.07
N GLN A 654 4.14 4.20 53.27
CA GLN A 654 4.60 3.73 54.57
C GLN A 654 5.84 4.48 55.07
N CYS A 655 6.42 5.40 54.30
CA CYS A 655 7.62 6.11 54.70
C CYS A 655 7.52 7.64 54.52
N GLU A 656 8.33 8.34 55.30
CA GLU A 656 8.60 9.77 55.13
C GLU A 656 10.07 9.98 54.76
N MET A 657 10.32 10.86 53.79
CA MET A 657 11.66 11.24 53.38
C MET A 657 12.04 12.61 53.95
N GLY A 658 13.27 12.74 54.42
CA GLY A 658 13.72 13.98 55.05
C GLY A 658 15.16 13.93 55.54
N VAL A 659 15.79 15.10 55.59
CA VAL A 659 17.15 15.26 56.14
C VAL A 659 17.11 14.95 57.64
N GLY A 660 18.01 14.08 58.10
CA GLY A 660 18.07 13.64 59.49
C GLY A 660 17.20 12.43 59.85
N TYR A 661 16.35 11.96 58.92
CA TYR A 661 15.62 10.71 59.12
C TYR A 661 16.53 9.50 58.96
N SER A 662 16.30 8.47 59.75
CA SER A 662 17.02 7.21 59.64
C SER A 662 16.19 6.03 60.12
N ILE A 663 16.45 4.85 59.55
CA ILE A 663 15.83 3.60 59.95
C ILE A 663 16.78 2.42 59.73
N ASP A 664 16.77 1.44 60.63
CA ASP A 664 17.57 0.23 60.48
C ASP A 664 17.09 -0.59 59.28
N ILE A 665 18.04 -1.13 58.49
CA ILE A 665 17.72 -1.89 57.26
C ILE A 665 16.80 -3.07 57.57
N LYS A 666 16.98 -3.70 58.74
CA LYS A 666 16.20 -4.86 59.18
C LYS A 666 14.72 -4.48 59.35
N ASP A 667 14.44 -3.33 59.93
CA ASP A 667 13.10 -2.90 60.30
C ASP A 667 12.36 -2.38 59.07
N LEU A 668 13.02 -1.58 58.23
CA LEU A 668 12.44 -1.13 56.96
C LEU A 668 12.12 -2.31 56.04
N PHE A 669 12.99 -3.32 55.96
CA PHE A 669 12.71 -4.51 55.17
C PHE A 669 11.61 -5.39 55.78
N ALA A 670 11.43 -5.39 57.11
CA ALA A 670 10.32 -6.08 57.75
C ALA A 670 8.98 -5.41 57.42
N ALA A 671 8.92 -4.07 57.47
CA ALA A 671 7.76 -3.30 57.05
C ALA A 671 7.44 -3.53 55.57
N TRP A 672 8.45 -3.54 54.69
CA TRP A 672 8.29 -3.90 53.27
C TRP A 672 7.66 -5.28 53.07
N ARG A 673 8.11 -6.29 53.83
CA ARG A 673 7.55 -7.65 53.75
C ARG A 673 6.09 -7.70 54.22
N SER A 674 5.75 -6.96 55.28
CA SER A 674 4.36 -6.86 55.76
C SER A 674 3.47 -6.23 54.70
N TRP A 675 3.87 -5.07 54.20
CA TRP A 675 3.16 -4.34 53.16
C TRP A 675 2.99 -5.18 51.89
N CYS A 676 4.02 -5.92 51.46
CA CYS A 676 3.88 -6.86 50.33
C CYS A 676 2.79 -7.91 50.58
N GLY A 677 2.71 -8.47 51.79
CA GLY A 677 1.68 -9.44 52.15
C GLY A 677 0.27 -8.83 52.10
N GLU A 678 0.12 -7.61 52.60
CA GLU A 678 -1.15 -6.86 52.56
C GLU A 678 -1.59 -6.52 51.13
N GLN A 679 -0.64 -6.25 50.23
CA GLN A 679 -0.88 -6.00 48.81
C GLN A 679 -1.00 -7.26 47.96
N GLY A 680 -1.01 -8.46 48.56
CA GLY A 680 -1.10 -9.75 47.85
C GLY A 680 0.12 -10.09 46.99
N ARG A 681 1.30 -9.55 47.33
CA ARG A 681 2.60 -9.90 46.70
C ARG A 681 3.29 -11.01 47.47
N ASP A 682 3.25 -12.22 46.92
CA ASP A 682 3.81 -13.43 47.54
C ASP A 682 5.35 -13.45 47.61
N HIS A 683 6.03 -12.65 46.79
CA HIS A 683 7.49 -12.65 46.65
C HIS A 683 8.10 -11.25 46.87
N PRO A 684 8.43 -10.87 48.11
CA PRO A 684 9.01 -9.55 48.44
C PRO A 684 10.50 -9.40 48.04
N GLY A 685 11.12 -10.43 47.45
CA GLY A 685 12.53 -10.43 47.07
C GLY A 685 13.50 -10.51 48.26
N THR A 686 14.74 -10.09 48.05
CA THR A 686 15.81 -10.09 49.06
C THR A 686 16.08 -8.69 49.60
N ARG A 687 16.79 -8.59 50.73
CA ARG A 687 17.26 -7.28 51.25
C ARG A 687 18.15 -6.54 50.24
N GLN A 688 18.92 -7.28 49.42
CA GLN A 688 19.79 -6.69 48.41
C GLN A 688 19.00 -6.12 47.24
N SER A 689 18.02 -6.85 46.71
CA SER A 689 17.14 -6.33 45.64
C SER A 689 16.33 -5.14 46.15
N PHE A 690 15.70 -5.26 47.33
CA PHE A 690 14.99 -4.16 47.97
C PHE A 690 15.88 -2.93 48.16
N GLY A 691 17.10 -3.10 48.67
CA GLY A 691 18.02 -1.98 48.89
C GLY A 691 18.49 -1.30 47.61
N ARG A 692 18.68 -2.07 46.52
CA ARG A 692 18.98 -1.52 45.19
C ARG A 692 17.82 -0.67 44.68
N ASP A 693 16.61 -1.21 44.75
CA ASP A 693 15.42 -0.56 44.21
C ASP A 693 15.02 0.67 45.07
N LEU A 694 15.24 0.60 46.39
CA LEU A 694 15.04 1.71 47.32
C LEU A 694 15.97 2.90 47.03
N ASN A 695 17.25 2.64 46.76
CA ASN A 695 18.20 3.70 46.36
C ASN A 695 17.82 4.35 45.03
N ALA A 696 17.14 3.63 44.14
CA ALA A 696 16.65 4.17 42.87
C ALA A 696 15.43 5.11 43.05
N CYS A 697 14.73 5.04 44.19
CA CYS A 697 13.57 5.90 44.48
C CYS A 697 13.95 7.36 44.78
N SER A 698 15.12 7.60 45.38
CA SER A 698 15.56 8.96 45.74
C SER A 698 17.05 9.03 46.02
N SER A 699 17.71 10.09 45.52
CA SER A 699 19.11 10.39 45.81
C SER A 699 19.38 10.79 47.26
N LEU A 700 18.33 11.06 48.04
CA LEU A 700 18.43 11.35 49.48
C LEU A 700 18.71 10.10 50.30
N ILE A 701 18.33 8.92 49.80
CA ILE A 701 18.48 7.66 50.54
C ILE A 701 19.93 7.19 50.43
N ARG A 702 20.59 7.02 51.58
CA ARG A 702 21.95 6.50 51.63
C ARG A 702 22.05 5.36 52.65
N ARG A 703 22.62 4.25 52.22
CA ARG A 703 22.97 3.15 53.12
C ARG A 703 24.22 3.52 53.92
N LYS A 704 24.15 3.40 55.24
CA LYS A 704 25.29 3.57 56.15
C LYS A 704 25.37 2.42 57.16
N GLU A 705 26.48 2.37 57.88
CA GLU A 705 26.70 1.44 58.98
C GLU A 705 27.02 2.21 60.26
N ARG A 706 26.44 1.77 61.37
CA ARG A 706 26.77 2.27 62.71
C ARG A 706 27.23 1.12 63.60
N ARG A 707 28.08 1.43 64.57
CA ARG A 707 28.60 0.46 65.53
C ARG A 707 27.67 0.41 66.75
N VAL A 708 27.13 -0.76 67.06
CA VAL A 708 26.27 -1.00 68.23
C VAL A 708 26.94 -2.11 69.05
N GLY A 709 27.62 -1.72 70.13
CA GLY A 709 28.46 -2.64 70.91
C GLY A 709 29.63 -3.22 70.09
N ARG A 710 29.75 -4.55 70.05
CA ARG A 710 30.77 -5.26 69.25
C ARG A 710 30.37 -5.49 67.78
N SER A 711 29.13 -5.19 67.41
CA SER A 711 28.56 -5.51 66.09
C SER A 711 28.36 -4.25 65.24
N LYS A 712 28.40 -4.42 63.91
CA LYS A 712 28.01 -3.38 62.95
C LYS A 712 26.57 -3.62 62.50
N VAL A 713 25.75 -2.57 62.50
CA VAL A 713 24.35 -2.62 62.05
C VAL A 713 24.18 -1.61 60.91
N GLY A 714 23.60 -2.07 59.80
CA GLY A 714 23.31 -1.22 58.65
C GLY A 714 21.98 -0.50 58.81
N TYR A 715 21.94 0.76 58.42
CA TYR A 715 20.75 1.62 58.43
C TYR A 715 20.68 2.46 57.15
N TYR A 716 19.50 2.97 56.81
CA TYR A 716 19.31 3.97 55.77
C TYR A 716 19.17 5.35 56.39
N GLU A 717 19.84 6.35 55.83
CA GLU A 717 19.60 7.78 56.09
C GLU A 717 18.66 8.35 55.02
N GLY A 718 17.95 9.42 55.38
CA GLY A 718 17.05 10.14 54.48
C GLY A 718 15.61 9.61 54.47
N ILE A 719 15.32 8.56 55.23
CA ILE A 719 14.02 7.88 55.27
C ILE A 719 13.69 7.33 56.67
N ARG A 720 12.42 7.36 57.04
CA ARG A 720 11.83 6.69 58.21
C ARG A 720 10.47 6.11 57.85
N LEU A 721 9.92 5.20 58.66
CA LEU A 721 8.52 4.79 58.52
C LEU A 721 7.59 5.93 58.95
N SER A 722 6.47 6.08 58.25
CA SER A 722 5.38 6.98 58.63
C SER A 722 4.78 6.50 59.96
N CYS A 723 4.55 7.43 60.89
CA CYS A 723 4.01 7.14 62.21
C CYS A 723 2.49 6.91 62.19
#